data_AF-A0A7S3NJM2-F1
#
_entry.id   AF-A0A7S3NJM2-F1
#
_cell.length_a   1.000
_cell.length_b   1.000
_cell.length_c   1.000
_cell.angle_alpha   90.00
_cell.angle_beta   90.00
_cell.angle_gamma   90.00
#
_symmetry.space_group_name_H-M   'P 1'
#
loop_
_entity.id
_entity.type
_entity.pdbx_description
1 polymer ?
#
loop_
_entity_poly.entity_id
_entity_poly.type
_entity_poly.pdbx_seq_one_letter_code
_entity_poly.pdbx_strand_id
1 'polypeptide(L)'
;MGYTFFDFVCIPMVIIVFRETLEAAVLVAVLLQYLDRKGQPQLKRDVWLGTGLGGLLSVFLACIILSIYYTQRNKLGSSTANLVEGIMLGVASIVISYFLVTHLAPGAKDKESWSTKWERKMDELVEESLKNGDSKKKRTGFFCLSFSSVIREGFETCIFIIGLGAACNPTALPFSIAFGVILGVVIAVAMWMGSTRLSLNWFFTSSALLLALIAAGLAAHSSYELQKGEFFGAWSCERVCEYTIVTAQADPNEAGAYGLLASYAPVSDVTEHSKIDLDVYDLSQALENFQWDTAWDAYDLGGNSQKGDAFRTLRGFSKDLSGEPTYDEFIAYHEGDALYADKYVRAALWDRLSDESTAKISSDRPELWSDVTLSDPMAIQLARKTIQYQHTWIYSTHELYSALSKCRAGNVNDASGAPHAWDEGWAFYVGSLAGEDGKASGELTYALADKRCSNFDTCVDDDPLPSWRDLDDGANSNVNAKLLRLYRAGQQAVRDPSRCDEAESYVESIIAQMSVPLVQGALRYAWRSDPNGGDETVTSDGETLAEFVAFAEAILPRVAHCDANAAAVIAANTVIPSDLNNAIPDGFAAVKSAFESTYSCLSITCSDIGGLSDGNGGFISGMESCEDGSSVEDDSYFWDGIEYIAINQRVPIASYAPVSDVTDHAMIDLDVADMSNALNAVEWDSAWNAYDLGGNSEKGDAFRTLRGFSKDLSGEPTYDEFIAYHDGDALYADKYVRAALWDRLSDDSTAKTSGDRPELWSDLTLTDVMAQQLALKGVQYQHTWIYSTHELYSSLSKCEAGNVDDNSGAPHAWDEGWAFYAGSLAGVDGKTSGQLSYALADKRCGNFGTCVDDDPLPAWRTSDDGANSNVNAKLLRLYRAGQQAVRDLSRCDEARGYVDLIISQMSVSLIQGAIRYAWRSDPNGGGETVSSDGKTLAEFNAFAQAILPRIASCDAAAAAVIATNAAIPSDLNNAVPGGFAAVKTAFESAYSCLAITCSDVGGLTDGLGGFVSGMEPCEDGSSVDDDTAYWDNIELLSGQITLEEDCPEDDDDGWHSYRRQLWTSRMHSCDGKGQSIAWVNREVYDIEACCDTDHPFWFLLMTLFWYRPAATRLEIIVWFAFWIILFLWGFAKVRAIKEINAELEEIAHSKCQDKDVYDVEYHEKSKGNNFELVSTLPTDNNDNIVISSGEQEESKEY
;
A
#
# COMPACT_ATOMS: atom_id res chain seq x y z
N MET A 1 11.95 -10.70 -21.17
CA MET A 1 11.65 -9.90 -22.39
C MET A 1 10.85 -10.75 -23.38
N GLY A 2 9.52 -10.65 -23.38
CA GLY A 2 8.66 -11.30 -24.37
C GLY A 2 7.76 -10.28 -25.04
N TYR A 3 8.25 -9.56 -26.05
CA TYR A 3 7.40 -8.69 -26.85
C TYR A 3 6.58 -9.52 -27.83
N THR A 4 5.26 -9.34 -27.85
CA THR A 4 4.34 -9.99 -28.78
C THR A 4 4.10 -9.12 -30.03
N PHE A 5 3.55 -9.71 -31.10
CA PHE A 5 3.19 -8.97 -32.32
C PHE A 5 2.18 -7.83 -32.05
N PHE A 6 1.36 -7.96 -31.00
CA PHE A 6 0.32 -6.99 -30.67
C PHE A 6 0.85 -5.74 -29.95
N ASP A 7 2.04 -5.81 -29.34
CA ASP A 7 2.71 -4.65 -28.74
C ASP A 7 3.12 -3.60 -29.79
N PHE A 8 3.22 -4.02 -31.06
CA PHE A 8 3.62 -3.16 -32.18
C PHE A 8 2.49 -2.88 -33.18
N VAL A 9 1.32 -3.54 -33.06
CA VAL A 9 0.24 -3.45 -34.07
C VAL A 9 -1.16 -3.35 -33.46
N CYS A 10 -1.84 -2.23 -33.70
CA CYS A 10 -3.26 -2.05 -33.41
C CYS A 10 -4.12 -2.40 -34.64
N ILE A 11 -4.73 -3.59 -34.65
CA ILE A 11 -5.52 -4.12 -35.79
C ILE A 11 -6.64 -3.17 -36.25
N PRO A 12 -7.48 -2.59 -35.37
CA PRO A 12 -8.56 -1.69 -35.80
C PRO A 12 -8.02 -0.48 -36.57
N MET A 13 -6.88 0.04 -36.13
CA MET A 13 -6.21 1.16 -36.78
C MET A 13 -5.69 0.81 -38.17
N VAL A 14 -5.11 -0.39 -38.32
CA VAL A 14 -4.69 -0.92 -39.64
C VAL A 14 -5.87 -0.96 -40.60
N ILE A 15 -7.02 -1.50 -40.17
CA ILE A 15 -8.20 -1.70 -41.02
C ILE A 15 -8.79 -0.38 -41.49
N ILE A 16 -8.91 0.61 -40.61
CA ILE A 16 -9.47 1.92 -40.96
C ILE A 16 -8.54 2.67 -41.90
N VAL A 17 -7.25 2.78 -41.55
CA VAL A 17 -6.28 3.47 -42.40
C VAL A 17 -6.17 2.79 -43.76
N PHE A 18 -6.24 1.46 -43.81
CA PHE A 18 -6.32 0.68 -45.04
C PHE A 18 -7.53 1.08 -45.89
N ARG A 19 -8.72 1.15 -45.31
CA ARG A 19 -9.97 1.55 -45.99
C ARG A 19 -9.86 2.95 -46.57
N GLU A 20 -9.54 3.95 -45.75
CA GLU A 20 -9.51 5.35 -46.19
C GLU A 20 -8.46 5.56 -47.30
N THR A 21 -7.33 4.87 -47.18
CA THR A 21 -6.30 4.88 -48.23
C THR A 21 -6.81 4.24 -49.52
N LEU A 22 -7.55 3.14 -49.43
CA LEU A 22 -8.12 2.47 -50.60
C LEU A 22 -9.23 3.32 -51.25
N GLU A 23 -10.09 3.97 -50.48
CA GLU A 23 -11.14 4.86 -51.00
C GLU A 23 -10.54 6.07 -51.72
N ALA A 24 -9.55 6.73 -51.11
CA ALA A 24 -8.81 7.81 -51.74
C ALA A 24 -8.11 7.35 -53.03
N ALA A 25 -7.47 6.17 -53.01
CA ALA A 25 -6.76 5.63 -54.16
C ALA A 25 -7.71 5.19 -55.30
N VAL A 26 -8.89 4.66 -54.99
CA VAL A 26 -9.93 4.32 -55.98
C VAL A 26 -10.48 5.57 -56.63
N LEU A 27 -10.76 6.64 -55.87
CA LEU A 27 -11.22 7.92 -56.42
C LEU A 27 -10.19 8.51 -57.39
N VAL A 28 -8.91 8.48 -57.02
CA VAL A 28 -7.82 8.92 -57.89
C VAL A 28 -7.69 8.03 -59.12
N ALA A 29 -7.81 6.72 -58.99
CA ALA A 29 -7.75 5.78 -60.11
C ALA A 29 -8.89 6.00 -61.12
N VAL A 30 -10.11 6.23 -60.64
CA VAL A 30 -11.27 6.56 -61.49
C VAL A 30 -11.04 7.88 -62.24
N LEU A 31 -10.50 8.91 -61.57
CA LEU A 31 -10.17 10.18 -62.22
C LEU A 31 -9.11 10.03 -63.30
N LEU A 32 -8.05 9.26 -63.03
CA LEU A 32 -7.00 8.98 -64.01
C LEU A 32 -7.52 8.18 -65.20
N GLN A 33 -8.40 7.21 -64.97
CA GLN A 33 -9.01 6.39 -66.03
C GLN A 33 -10.02 7.20 -66.87
N TYR A 34 -10.76 8.11 -66.26
CA TYR A 34 -11.65 9.04 -66.96
C TYR A 34 -10.88 9.99 -67.88
N LEU A 35 -9.77 10.55 -67.41
CA LEU A 35 -8.89 11.41 -68.22
C LEU A 35 -8.25 10.65 -69.40
N ASP A 36 -7.95 9.37 -69.24
CA ASP A 36 -7.50 8.50 -70.34
C ASP A 36 -8.60 8.28 -71.38
N ARG A 37 -9.83 7.98 -70.95
CA ARG A 37 -10.97 7.79 -71.86
C ARG A 37 -11.32 9.04 -72.66
N LYS A 38 -11.15 10.23 -72.06
CA LYS A 38 -11.41 11.53 -72.69
C LYS A 38 -10.20 12.11 -73.44
N GLY A 39 -9.08 11.38 -73.50
CA GLY A 39 -7.89 11.77 -74.29
C GLY A 39 -7.16 13.02 -73.78
N GLN A 40 -7.16 13.27 -72.46
CA GLN A 40 -6.52 14.44 -71.84
C GLN A 40 -5.41 14.03 -70.84
N PRO A 41 -4.35 13.32 -71.25
CA PRO A 41 -3.31 12.82 -70.35
C PRO A 41 -2.51 13.93 -69.65
N GLN A 42 -2.45 15.14 -70.23
CA GLN A 42 -1.78 16.30 -69.66
C GLN A 42 -2.30 16.73 -68.29
N LEU A 43 -3.58 16.46 -67.96
CA LEU A 43 -4.20 16.83 -66.69
C LEU A 43 -3.91 15.82 -65.57
N LYS A 44 -3.34 14.65 -65.87
CA LYS A 44 -2.95 13.64 -64.88
C LYS A 44 -1.94 14.18 -63.87
N ARG A 45 -1.03 15.06 -64.31
CA ARG A 45 -0.04 15.68 -63.43
C ARG A 45 -0.71 16.54 -62.36
N ASP A 46 -1.79 17.23 -62.70
CA ASP A 46 -2.51 18.10 -61.77
C ASP A 46 -3.34 17.27 -60.77
N VAL A 47 -3.88 16.11 -61.20
CA VAL A 47 -4.50 15.13 -60.30
C VAL A 47 -3.48 14.61 -59.28
N TRP A 48 -2.31 14.15 -59.73
CA TRP A 48 -1.23 13.68 -58.84
C TRP A 48 -0.70 14.76 -57.90
N LEU A 49 -0.60 16.01 -58.36
CA LEU A 49 -0.24 17.14 -57.51
C LEU A 49 -1.30 17.42 -56.44
N GLY A 50 -2.58 17.35 -56.78
CA GLY A 50 -3.68 17.49 -55.81
C GLY A 50 -3.69 16.35 -54.79
N THR A 51 -3.48 15.11 -55.23
CA THR A 51 -3.37 13.93 -54.36
C THR A 51 -2.18 14.04 -53.41
N GLY A 52 -0.99 14.39 -53.92
CA GLY A 52 0.22 14.52 -53.10
C GLY A 52 0.11 15.64 -52.05
N LEU A 53 -0.44 16.80 -52.44
CA LEU A 53 -0.62 17.92 -51.50
C LEU A 53 -1.72 17.62 -50.46
N GLY A 54 -2.82 16.98 -50.89
CA GLY A 54 -3.89 16.57 -49.98
C GLY A 54 -3.41 15.54 -48.95
N GLY A 55 -2.61 14.57 -49.37
CA GLY A 55 -1.98 13.59 -48.48
C GLY A 55 -1.02 14.22 -47.48
N LEU A 56 -0.13 15.12 -47.94
CA LEU A 56 0.81 15.83 -47.06
C LEU A 56 0.09 16.69 -46.00
N LEU A 57 -0.96 17.40 -46.40
CA LEU A 57 -1.75 18.22 -45.46
C LEU A 57 -2.50 17.35 -44.45
N SER A 58 -2.97 16.17 -44.86
CA SER A 58 -3.62 15.22 -43.95
C SER A 58 -2.65 14.69 -42.89
N VAL A 59 -1.41 14.34 -43.27
CA VAL A 59 -0.36 13.94 -42.32
C VAL A 59 -0.01 15.07 -41.36
N PHE A 60 0.11 16.31 -41.87
CA PHE A 60 0.38 17.48 -41.04
C PHE A 60 -0.72 17.73 -40.01
N LEU A 61 -1.99 17.62 -40.40
CA LEU A 61 -3.14 17.73 -39.50
C LEU A 61 -3.12 16.61 -38.44
N ALA A 62 -2.84 15.37 -38.83
CA ALA A 62 -2.72 14.24 -37.90
C ALA A 62 -1.65 14.50 -36.82
N CYS A 63 -0.45 14.94 -37.20
CA CYS A 63 0.63 15.22 -36.27
C CYS A 63 0.29 16.33 -35.27
N ILE A 64 -0.35 17.41 -35.73
CA ILE A 64 -0.78 18.51 -34.84
C ILE A 64 -1.81 18.01 -33.83
N ILE A 65 -2.83 17.30 -34.29
CA ILE A 65 -3.93 16.90 -33.41
C ILE A 65 -3.46 15.84 -32.40
N LEU A 66 -2.65 14.87 -32.83
CA LEU A 66 -2.05 13.88 -31.93
C LEU A 66 -1.12 14.53 -30.90
N SER A 67 -0.30 15.50 -31.33
CA SER A 67 0.57 16.23 -30.41
C SER A 67 -0.22 17.01 -29.35
N ILE A 68 -1.30 17.70 -29.74
CA ILE A 68 -2.16 18.42 -28.78
C ILE A 68 -2.81 17.43 -27.78
N TYR A 69 -3.32 16.31 -28.27
CA TYR A 69 -3.96 15.29 -27.44
C TYR A 69 -3.01 14.73 -26.37
N TYR A 70 -1.83 14.23 -26.78
CA TYR A 70 -0.87 13.65 -25.84
C TYR A 70 -0.21 14.68 -24.90
N THR A 71 -0.08 15.94 -25.33
CA THR A 71 0.52 17.00 -24.48
C THR A 71 -0.44 17.50 -23.40
N GLN A 72 -1.76 17.43 -23.63
CA GLN A 72 -2.78 17.90 -22.69
C GLN A 72 -3.32 16.78 -21.77
N ARG A 73 -3.14 15.50 -22.13
CA ARG A 73 -3.57 14.35 -21.31
C ARG A 73 -2.99 14.41 -19.90
N ASN A 74 -1.70 14.76 -19.77
CA ASN A 74 -1.01 14.78 -18.47
C ASN A 74 -1.28 16.03 -17.62
N LYS A 75 -2.13 16.96 -18.09
CA LYS A 75 -2.45 18.22 -17.40
C LYS A 75 -3.91 18.33 -16.95
N LEU A 76 -4.73 17.32 -17.25
CA LEU A 76 -6.16 17.29 -16.90
C LEU A 76 -6.35 16.27 -15.77
N GLY A 77 -7.16 16.62 -14.76
CA GLY A 77 -7.53 15.66 -13.71
C GLY A 77 -8.24 14.43 -14.28
N SER A 78 -8.10 13.27 -13.63
CA SER A 78 -8.57 11.95 -14.09
C SER A 78 -10.03 11.95 -14.57
N SER A 79 -10.94 12.51 -13.77
CA SER A 79 -12.37 12.63 -14.13
C SER A 79 -12.60 13.51 -15.37
N THR A 80 -11.85 14.60 -15.52
CA THR A 80 -11.96 15.50 -16.68
C THR A 80 -11.41 14.84 -17.95
N ALA A 81 -10.35 14.05 -17.84
CA ALA A 81 -9.79 13.29 -18.95
C ALA A 81 -10.79 12.24 -19.48
N ASN A 82 -11.39 11.44 -18.60
CA ASN A 82 -12.40 10.42 -18.95
C ASN A 82 -13.64 11.06 -19.60
N LEU A 83 -14.08 12.22 -19.10
CA LEU A 83 -15.19 12.96 -19.69
C LEU A 83 -14.89 13.43 -21.12
N VAL A 84 -13.69 13.99 -21.35
CA VAL A 84 -13.25 14.45 -22.68
C VAL A 84 -13.15 13.26 -23.65
N GLU A 85 -12.59 12.14 -23.20
CA GLU A 85 -12.49 10.92 -23.98
C GLU A 85 -13.87 10.38 -24.38
N GLY A 86 -14.78 10.25 -23.41
CA GLY A 86 -16.15 9.81 -23.64
C GLY A 86 -16.93 10.69 -24.62
N ILE A 87 -16.80 12.02 -24.53
CA ILE A 87 -17.44 12.96 -25.47
C ILE A 87 -16.89 12.77 -26.88
N MET A 88 -15.57 12.65 -27.04
CA MET A 88 -14.93 12.51 -28.36
C MET A 88 -15.34 11.20 -29.05
N LEU A 89 -15.38 10.10 -28.31
CA LEU A 89 -15.86 8.80 -28.79
C LEU A 89 -17.33 8.86 -29.24
N GLY A 90 -18.17 9.56 -28.48
CA GLY A 90 -19.59 9.74 -28.80
C GLY A 90 -19.79 10.56 -30.08
N VAL A 91 -19.04 11.66 -30.24
CA VAL A 91 -19.06 12.48 -31.46
C VAL A 91 -18.58 11.67 -32.66
N ALA A 92 -17.52 10.87 -32.52
CA ALA A 92 -17.03 10.01 -33.58
C ALA A 92 -18.10 8.99 -34.04
N SER A 93 -18.78 8.32 -33.09
CA SER A 93 -19.87 7.39 -33.40
C SER A 93 -21.03 8.05 -34.16
N ILE A 94 -21.43 9.27 -33.76
CA ILE A 94 -22.48 10.04 -34.44
C ILE A 94 -22.09 10.37 -35.88
N VAL A 95 -20.85 10.82 -36.09
CA VAL A 95 -20.35 11.18 -37.43
C VAL A 95 -20.32 9.96 -38.35
N ILE A 96 -19.83 8.81 -37.86
CA ILE A 96 -19.81 7.55 -38.63
C ILE A 96 -21.23 7.14 -39.01
N SER A 97 -22.16 7.18 -38.06
CA SER A 97 -23.55 6.78 -38.27
C SER A 97 -24.27 7.70 -39.27
N TYR A 98 -24.01 9.00 -39.18
CA TYR A 98 -24.52 9.99 -40.14
C TYR A 98 -24.04 9.70 -41.55
N PHE A 99 -22.73 9.47 -41.72
CA PHE A 99 -22.17 9.15 -43.02
C PHE A 99 -22.77 7.84 -43.58
N LEU A 100 -22.89 6.81 -42.74
CA LEU A 100 -23.43 5.51 -43.12
C LEU A 100 -24.88 5.62 -43.64
N VAL A 101 -25.75 6.33 -42.92
CA VAL A 101 -27.15 6.49 -43.31
C VAL A 101 -27.30 7.41 -44.53
N THR A 102 -26.51 8.46 -44.65
CA THR A 102 -26.65 9.44 -45.75
C THR A 102 -26.01 8.98 -47.06
N HIS A 103 -24.92 8.22 -47.02
CA HIS A 103 -24.17 7.85 -48.22
C HIS A 103 -24.50 6.43 -48.71
N LEU A 104 -24.91 5.48 -47.85
CA LEU A 104 -25.22 4.10 -48.26
C LEU A 104 -26.72 3.84 -48.47
N ALA A 105 -27.62 4.47 -47.70
CA ALA A 105 -29.07 4.26 -47.86
C ALA A 105 -29.62 4.64 -49.26
N PRO A 106 -29.11 5.69 -49.96
CA PRO A 106 -29.53 5.99 -51.33
C PRO A 106 -28.91 5.05 -52.38
N GLY A 107 -27.79 4.39 -52.10
CA GLY A 107 -27.02 3.60 -53.06
C GLY A 107 -27.53 2.16 -53.26
N ALA A 108 -28.46 1.69 -52.44
CA ALA A 108 -28.81 0.28 -52.39
C ALA A 108 -29.77 -0.19 -53.51
N LYS A 109 -30.44 0.68 -54.29
CA LYS A 109 -31.42 0.21 -55.29
C LYS A 109 -31.50 0.92 -56.65
N ASP A 110 -31.00 2.13 -56.82
CA ASP A 110 -31.01 2.73 -58.17
C ASP A 110 -29.74 2.38 -58.94
N LYS A 111 -29.90 1.49 -59.92
CA LYS A 111 -28.85 1.10 -60.88
C LYS A 111 -28.30 2.26 -61.73
N GLU A 112 -28.83 3.48 -61.60
CA GLU A 112 -28.57 4.54 -62.57
C GLU A 112 -28.39 5.97 -62.00
N SER A 113 -28.13 6.18 -60.70
CA SER A 113 -28.16 7.56 -60.15
C SER A 113 -26.80 8.19 -59.81
N TRP A 114 -25.77 7.43 -59.37
CA TRP A 114 -24.49 8.06 -58.96
C TRP A 114 -23.48 8.20 -60.10
N SER A 115 -23.27 7.15 -60.91
CA SER A 115 -22.32 7.17 -62.03
C SER A 115 -22.68 8.24 -63.07
N THR A 116 -23.95 8.37 -63.43
CA THR A 116 -24.49 9.36 -64.37
C THR A 116 -24.48 10.79 -63.82
N LYS A 117 -24.79 11.01 -62.53
CA LYS A 117 -24.64 12.33 -61.89
C LYS A 117 -23.18 12.77 -61.81
N TRP A 118 -22.27 11.83 -61.56
CA TRP A 118 -20.84 12.07 -61.47
C TRP A 118 -20.21 12.29 -62.86
N GLU A 119 -20.58 11.46 -63.84
CA GLU A 119 -20.25 11.66 -65.26
C GLU A 119 -20.76 13.00 -65.77
N ARG A 120 -21.98 13.42 -65.43
CA ARG A 120 -22.49 14.75 -65.79
C ARG A 120 -21.69 15.89 -65.16
N LYS A 121 -21.32 15.81 -63.88
CA LYS A 121 -20.45 16.81 -63.22
C LYS A 121 -19.05 16.85 -63.83
N MET A 122 -18.49 15.68 -64.17
CA MET A 122 -17.19 15.57 -64.82
C MET A 122 -17.24 16.07 -66.27
N ASP A 123 -18.31 15.80 -67.00
CA ASP A 123 -18.56 16.33 -68.33
C ASP A 123 -18.79 17.84 -68.29
N GLU A 124 -19.52 18.37 -67.29
CA GLU A 124 -19.70 19.82 -67.05
C GLU A 124 -18.36 20.50 -66.73
N LEU A 125 -17.53 19.94 -65.84
CA LEU A 125 -16.19 20.47 -65.52
C LEU A 125 -15.25 20.41 -66.73
N VAL A 126 -15.36 19.38 -67.58
CA VAL A 126 -14.61 19.25 -68.84
C VAL A 126 -15.15 20.22 -69.91
N GLU A 127 -16.46 20.40 -70.04
CA GLU A 127 -17.10 21.32 -71.00
C GLU A 127 -16.86 22.79 -70.63
N GLU A 128 -16.96 23.14 -69.36
CA GLU A 128 -16.66 24.47 -68.83
C GLU A 128 -15.17 24.79 -68.99
N SER A 129 -14.32 23.76 -68.86
CA SER A 129 -12.91 23.81 -69.23
C SER A 129 -12.66 23.90 -70.74
N LEU A 130 -13.60 23.49 -71.60
CA LEU A 130 -13.47 23.60 -73.06
C LEU A 130 -13.98 24.95 -73.61
N LYS A 131 -15.00 25.56 -72.99
CA LYS A 131 -15.65 26.80 -73.46
C LYS A 131 -14.86 28.09 -73.17
N ASN A 132 -14.07 28.14 -72.10
CA ASN A 132 -13.24 29.31 -71.77
C ASN A 132 -11.75 28.99 -71.96
N GLY A 133 -11.12 29.64 -72.95
CA GLY A 133 -9.74 29.40 -73.40
C GLY A 133 -8.60 29.68 -72.41
N ASP A 134 -8.86 29.71 -71.11
CA ASP A 134 -7.87 30.02 -70.08
C ASP A 134 -7.29 28.74 -69.44
N SER A 135 -6.03 28.44 -69.74
CA SER A 135 -5.35 27.20 -69.34
C SER A 135 -5.15 27.06 -67.83
N LYS A 136 -5.26 28.15 -67.05
CA LYS A 136 -5.09 28.14 -65.59
C LYS A 136 -6.31 27.55 -64.85
N LYS A 137 -7.54 27.94 -65.20
CA LYS A 137 -8.76 27.42 -64.55
C LYS A 137 -8.97 25.92 -64.79
N LYS A 138 -8.55 25.40 -65.97
CA LYS A 138 -8.63 23.97 -66.34
C LYS A 138 -7.78 23.08 -65.42
N ARG A 139 -6.59 23.55 -65.04
CA ARG A 139 -5.65 22.82 -64.18
C ARG A 139 -6.06 22.87 -62.71
N THR A 140 -6.61 24.01 -62.28
CA THR A 140 -7.10 24.20 -60.92
C THR A 140 -8.31 23.32 -60.61
N GLY A 141 -9.23 23.10 -61.55
CA GLY A 141 -10.44 22.27 -61.33
C GLY A 141 -10.12 20.82 -60.94
N PHE A 142 -9.30 20.12 -61.72
CA PHE A 142 -8.91 18.73 -61.43
C PHE A 142 -7.97 18.61 -60.23
N PHE A 143 -7.09 19.58 -60.02
CA PHE A 143 -6.28 19.69 -58.81
C PHE A 143 -7.16 19.83 -57.56
N CYS A 144 -8.09 20.78 -57.54
CA CYS A 144 -9.00 21.00 -56.41
C CYS A 144 -9.89 19.79 -56.16
N LEU A 145 -10.31 19.09 -57.23
CA LEU A 145 -11.14 17.90 -57.11
C LEU A 145 -10.37 16.74 -56.46
N SER A 146 -9.15 16.42 -56.92
CA SER A 146 -8.35 15.35 -56.31
C SER A 146 -7.83 15.73 -54.93
N PHE A 147 -7.44 16.99 -54.72
CA PHE A 147 -7.04 17.55 -53.43
C PHE A 147 -8.17 17.46 -52.40
N SER A 148 -9.37 17.96 -52.74
CA SER A 148 -10.53 17.93 -51.85
C SER A 148 -11.00 16.52 -51.54
N SER A 149 -10.83 15.59 -52.48
CA SER A 149 -11.19 14.18 -52.23
C SER A 149 -10.21 13.54 -51.26
N VAL A 150 -8.90 13.67 -51.50
CA VAL A 150 -7.88 13.05 -50.65
C VAL A 150 -7.80 13.68 -49.25
N ILE A 151 -7.95 15.01 -49.15
CA ILE A 151 -7.96 15.68 -47.83
C ILE A 151 -9.20 15.34 -47.02
N ARG A 152 -10.34 15.05 -47.65
CA ARG A 152 -11.56 14.61 -46.97
C ARG A 152 -11.32 13.25 -46.33
N GLU A 153 -10.89 12.26 -47.11
CA GLU A 153 -10.59 10.92 -46.59
C GLU A 153 -9.47 10.99 -45.52
N GLY A 154 -8.48 11.87 -45.72
CA GLY A 154 -7.41 12.10 -44.76
C GLY A 154 -7.86 12.79 -43.46
N PHE A 155 -8.81 13.72 -43.52
CA PHE A 155 -9.41 14.35 -42.34
C PHE A 155 -10.29 13.36 -41.57
N GLU A 156 -11.08 12.54 -42.28
CA GLU A 156 -11.86 11.44 -41.69
C GLU A 156 -10.91 10.44 -41.00
N THR A 157 -9.80 10.08 -41.63
CA THR A 157 -8.73 9.25 -41.02
C THR A 157 -8.19 9.87 -39.73
N CYS A 158 -7.93 11.18 -39.70
CA CYS A 158 -7.43 11.87 -38.50
C CYS A 158 -8.43 11.78 -37.35
N ILE A 159 -9.72 11.98 -37.62
CA ILE A 159 -10.79 11.87 -36.60
C ILE A 159 -10.87 10.44 -36.05
N PHE A 160 -10.77 9.42 -36.90
CA PHE A 160 -10.80 8.03 -36.46
C PHE A 160 -9.57 7.63 -35.65
N ILE A 161 -8.39 8.14 -36.00
CA ILE A 161 -7.15 7.90 -35.23
C ILE A 161 -7.27 8.48 -33.83
N ILE A 162 -7.92 9.63 -33.63
CA ILE A 162 -8.11 10.21 -32.29
C ILE A 162 -9.05 9.35 -31.45
N GLY A 163 -10.19 8.93 -32.02
CA GLY A 163 -11.16 8.10 -31.31
C GLY A 163 -10.61 6.72 -30.92
N LEU A 164 -9.73 6.12 -31.74
CA LEU A 164 -9.16 4.80 -31.45
C LEU A 164 -7.78 4.84 -30.80
N GLY A 165 -7.05 5.95 -30.92
CA GLY A 165 -5.73 6.12 -30.31
C GLY A 165 -5.78 6.17 -28.79
N ALA A 166 -6.95 6.41 -28.21
CA ALA A 166 -7.20 6.28 -26.78
C ALA A 166 -7.20 4.81 -26.30
N ALA A 167 -7.65 3.90 -27.17
CA ALA A 167 -7.76 2.46 -26.90
C ALA A 167 -6.56 1.62 -27.39
N CYS A 168 -5.54 2.24 -28.01
CA CYS A 168 -4.33 1.56 -28.50
C CYS A 168 -3.08 2.05 -27.74
N ASN A 169 -2.08 1.18 -27.55
CA ASN A 169 -0.77 1.58 -27.02
C ASN A 169 -0.11 2.65 -27.94
N PRO A 170 0.38 3.79 -27.39
CA PRO A 170 1.02 4.84 -28.19
C PRO A 170 2.17 4.37 -29.07
N THR A 171 2.93 3.35 -28.65
CA THR A 171 4.08 2.82 -29.41
C THR A 171 3.65 2.03 -30.66
N ALA A 172 2.43 1.47 -30.68
CA ALA A 172 1.89 0.69 -31.79
C ALA A 172 1.30 1.56 -32.93
N LEU A 173 1.02 2.84 -32.67
CA LEU A 173 0.35 3.74 -33.61
C LEU A 173 1.13 3.96 -34.92
N PRO A 174 2.44 4.31 -34.90
CA PRO A 174 3.16 4.67 -36.13
C PRO A 174 3.25 3.49 -37.10
N PHE A 175 3.48 2.29 -36.59
CA PHE A 175 3.57 1.08 -37.39
C PHE A 175 2.22 0.70 -37.99
N SER A 176 1.14 0.77 -37.20
CA SER A 176 -0.22 0.45 -37.65
C SER A 176 -0.70 1.36 -38.79
N ILE A 177 -0.44 2.66 -38.66
CA ILE A 177 -0.77 3.65 -39.70
C ILE A 177 0.03 3.38 -40.97
N ALA A 178 1.36 3.18 -40.86
CA ALA A 178 2.21 2.91 -42.01
C ALA A 178 1.77 1.62 -42.74
N PHE A 179 1.47 0.57 -41.99
CA PHE A 179 1.04 -0.71 -42.53
C PHE A 179 -0.32 -0.62 -43.25
N GLY A 180 -1.30 0.08 -42.68
CA GLY A 180 -2.60 0.33 -43.31
C GLY A 180 -2.48 1.09 -44.64
N VAL A 181 -1.68 2.16 -44.68
CA VAL A 181 -1.43 2.94 -45.91
C VAL A 181 -0.78 2.08 -46.99
N ILE A 182 0.27 1.33 -46.63
CA ILE A 182 0.99 0.47 -47.58
C ILE A 182 0.04 -0.58 -48.17
N LEU A 183 -0.74 -1.25 -47.33
CA LEU A 183 -1.70 -2.26 -47.76
C LEU A 183 -2.77 -1.67 -48.70
N GLY A 184 -3.25 -0.45 -48.39
CA GLY A 184 -4.27 0.25 -49.17
C GLY A 184 -3.79 0.60 -50.57
N VAL A 185 -2.58 1.15 -50.66
CA VAL A 185 -1.94 1.49 -51.93
C VAL A 185 -1.66 0.24 -52.76
N VAL A 186 -1.13 -0.83 -52.15
CA VAL A 186 -0.84 -2.10 -52.84
C VAL A 186 -2.10 -2.70 -53.46
N ILE A 187 -3.20 -2.75 -52.69
CA ILE A 187 -4.46 -3.29 -53.18
C ILE A 187 -5.07 -2.38 -54.25
N ALA A 188 -5.03 -1.05 -54.08
CA ALA A 188 -5.53 -0.13 -55.10
C ALA A 188 -4.76 -0.24 -56.43
N VAL A 189 -3.44 -0.41 -56.37
CA VAL A 189 -2.59 -0.65 -57.54
C VAL A 189 -2.89 -2.01 -58.18
N ALA A 190 -3.12 -3.05 -57.37
CA ALA A 190 -3.55 -4.36 -57.87
C ALA A 190 -4.94 -4.30 -58.54
N MET A 191 -5.88 -3.52 -57.99
CA MET A 191 -7.20 -3.27 -58.58
C MET A 191 -7.10 -2.47 -59.88
N TRP A 192 -6.21 -1.48 -59.95
CA TRP A 192 -5.95 -0.71 -61.17
C TRP A 192 -5.41 -1.59 -62.30
N MET A 193 -4.57 -2.58 -61.96
CA MET A 193 -4.06 -3.56 -62.93
C MET A 193 -5.04 -4.72 -63.25
N GLY A 194 -5.96 -5.06 -62.33
CA GLY A 194 -6.79 -6.27 -62.38
C GLY A 194 -8.29 -6.08 -62.69
N SER A 195 -8.69 -4.93 -63.26
CA SER A 195 -10.08 -4.43 -63.37
C SER A 195 -11.08 -5.23 -64.25
N THR A 196 -11.23 -6.55 -64.05
CA THR A 196 -12.35 -7.31 -64.67
C THR A 196 -13.11 -8.26 -63.74
N ARG A 197 -12.74 -8.44 -62.46
CA ARG A 197 -13.36 -9.51 -61.63
C ARG A 197 -13.73 -9.20 -60.17
N LEU A 198 -13.50 -8.00 -59.64
CA LEU A 198 -13.89 -7.66 -58.25
C LEU A 198 -15.21 -6.87 -58.24
N SER A 199 -16.24 -7.43 -57.61
CA SER A 199 -17.52 -6.72 -57.40
C SER A 199 -17.35 -5.66 -56.31
N LEU A 200 -17.09 -4.41 -56.71
CA LEU A 200 -16.95 -3.27 -55.79
C LEU A 200 -18.12 -3.16 -54.80
N ASN A 201 -19.35 -3.50 -55.23
CA ASN A 201 -20.51 -3.48 -54.35
C ASN A 201 -20.36 -4.38 -53.12
N TRP A 202 -19.76 -5.57 -53.26
CA TRP A 202 -19.59 -6.51 -52.15
C TRP A 202 -18.52 -6.01 -51.16
N PHE A 203 -17.47 -5.39 -51.68
CA PHE A 203 -16.42 -4.77 -50.88
C PHE A 203 -16.96 -3.58 -50.06
N PHE A 204 -17.63 -2.63 -50.71
CA PHE A 204 -18.21 -1.46 -50.01
C PHE A 204 -19.32 -1.84 -49.03
N THR A 205 -20.15 -2.84 -49.36
CA THR A 205 -21.21 -3.32 -48.44
C THR A 205 -20.61 -4.01 -47.21
N SER A 206 -19.55 -4.80 -47.38
CA SER A 206 -18.88 -5.47 -46.25
C SER A 206 -18.14 -4.48 -45.36
N SER A 207 -17.46 -3.50 -45.97
CA SER A 207 -16.79 -2.40 -45.25
C SER A 207 -17.78 -1.54 -44.46
N ALA A 208 -18.93 -1.21 -45.06
CA ALA A 208 -19.99 -0.47 -44.40
C ALA A 208 -20.56 -1.20 -43.17
N LEU A 209 -20.76 -2.52 -43.26
CA LEU A 209 -21.25 -3.32 -42.14
C LEU A 209 -20.23 -3.39 -41.00
N LEU A 210 -18.94 -3.43 -41.34
CA LEU A 210 -17.85 -3.38 -40.36
C LEU A 210 -17.80 -2.02 -39.64
N LEU A 211 -17.98 -0.89 -40.34
CA LEU A 211 -18.04 0.43 -39.72
C LEU A 211 -19.26 0.63 -38.84
N ALA A 212 -20.41 0.03 -39.19
CA ALA A 212 -21.59 0.05 -38.34
C ALA A 212 -21.32 -0.65 -36.99
N LEU A 213 -20.55 -1.75 -37.00
CA LEU A 213 -20.12 -2.45 -35.79
C LEU A 213 -19.14 -1.61 -34.96
N ILE A 214 -18.14 -0.99 -35.60
CA ILE A 214 -17.19 -0.08 -34.92
C ILE A 214 -17.92 1.10 -34.30
N ALA A 215 -18.87 1.73 -35.01
CA ALA A 215 -19.66 2.84 -34.49
C ALA A 215 -20.53 2.45 -33.29
N ALA A 216 -21.09 1.23 -33.29
CA ALA A 216 -21.80 0.67 -32.14
C ALA A 216 -20.87 0.47 -30.93
N GLY A 217 -19.65 -0.02 -31.17
CA GLY A 217 -18.62 -0.17 -30.13
C GLY A 217 -18.18 1.17 -29.54
N LEU A 218 -17.90 2.17 -30.38
CA LEU A 218 -17.56 3.53 -29.94
C LEU A 218 -18.70 4.20 -29.16
N ALA A 219 -19.96 3.92 -29.48
CA ALA A 219 -21.12 4.43 -28.73
C ALA A 219 -21.19 3.83 -27.32
N ALA A 220 -20.99 2.52 -27.21
CA ALA A 220 -20.93 1.84 -25.91
C ALA A 220 -19.71 2.31 -25.09
N HIS A 221 -18.53 2.43 -25.71
CA HIS A 221 -17.33 2.97 -25.05
C HIS A 221 -17.51 4.40 -24.55
N SER A 222 -18.13 5.25 -25.38
CA SER A 222 -18.47 6.62 -24.98
C SER A 222 -19.31 6.62 -23.71
N SER A 223 -20.31 5.74 -23.59
CA SER A 223 -21.13 5.66 -22.38
C SER A 223 -20.35 5.21 -21.16
N TYR A 224 -19.34 4.36 -21.34
CA TYR A 224 -18.46 3.88 -20.28
C TYR A 224 -17.47 4.95 -19.80
N GLU A 225 -16.81 5.66 -20.70
CA GLU A 225 -15.89 6.75 -20.32
C GLU A 225 -16.64 7.94 -19.69
N LEU A 226 -17.87 8.20 -20.16
CA LEU A 226 -18.77 9.16 -19.51
C LEU A 226 -19.23 8.68 -18.12
N GLN A 227 -19.34 7.36 -17.87
CA GLN A 227 -19.57 6.82 -16.53
C GLN A 227 -18.35 7.02 -15.62
N LYS A 228 -17.13 6.76 -16.11
CA LYS A 228 -15.87 7.03 -15.40
C LYS A 228 -15.68 8.52 -15.09
N GLY A 229 -16.19 9.40 -15.95
CA GLY A 229 -16.21 10.86 -15.74
C GLY A 229 -17.40 11.38 -14.92
N GLU A 230 -18.13 10.50 -14.20
CA GLU A 230 -19.31 10.82 -13.36
C GLU A 230 -20.50 11.48 -14.09
N PHE A 231 -20.54 11.48 -15.43
CA PHE A 231 -21.59 12.17 -16.21
C PHE A 231 -23.00 11.56 -16.02
N PHE A 232 -23.08 10.24 -15.78
CA PHE A 232 -24.33 9.50 -15.58
C PHE A 232 -24.59 9.11 -14.11
N GLY A 233 -23.88 9.73 -13.15
CA GLY A 233 -23.88 9.37 -11.72
C GLY A 233 -22.81 8.34 -11.37
N ALA A 234 -22.65 8.04 -10.07
CA ALA A 234 -21.56 7.21 -9.58
C ALA A 234 -21.56 5.78 -10.16
N TRP A 235 -20.38 5.34 -10.59
CA TRP A 235 -20.10 4.02 -11.15
C TRP A 235 -19.51 3.09 -10.07
N SER A 236 -19.66 1.76 -10.25
CA SER A 236 -19.01 0.78 -9.38
C SER A 236 -17.50 0.83 -9.55
N CYS A 237 -16.75 0.54 -8.48
CA CYS A 237 -15.31 0.39 -8.56
C CYS A 237 -14.97 -0.72 -9.57
N GLU A 238 -14.13 -0.38 -10.55
CA GLU A 238 -13.44 -1.36 -11.40
C GLU A 238 -12.57 -2.24 -10.49
N ARG A 239 -12.43 -3.53 -10.83
CA ARG A 239 -11.33 -4.34 -10.28
C ARG A 239 -10.02 -3.79 -10.81
N VAL A 240 -9.51 -2.81 -10.09
CA VAL A 240 -8.17 -2.28 -10.25
C VAL A 240 -7.30 -3.09 -9.30
N CYS A 241 -6.66 -4.15 -9.80
CA CYS A 241 -5.43 -4.68 -9.21
C CYS A 241 -4.25 -3.78 -9.62
N GLU A 242 -4.43 -2.47 -9.49
CA GLU A 242 -3.37 -1.47 -9.57
C GLU A 242 -3.30 -0.94 -8.15
N TYR A 243 -2.29 -1.40 -7.45
CA TYR A 243 -1.89 -0.89 -6.14
C TYR A 243 -1.70 0.61 -6.30
N THR A 244 -2.68 1.37 -5.83
CA THR A 244 -2.38 2.67 -5.26
C THR A 244 -2.48 2.41 -3.78
N ILE A 245 -1.35 2.27 -3.10
CA ILE A 245 -1.34 2.71 -1.70
C ILE A 245 -1.97 4.08 -1.77
N VAL A 246 -3.13 4.24 -1.15
CA VAL A 246 -3.43 5.55 -0.60
C VAL A 246 -2.36 5.73 0.45
N THR A 247 -1.16 6.13 0.02
CA THR A 247 -0.27 6.90 0.87
C THR A 247 -1.21 7.90 1.47
N ALA A 248 -1.29 7.90 2.78
CA ALA A 248 -2.07 8.87 3.50
C ALA A 248 -1.51 10.26 3.17
N GLN A 249 -1.90 10.81 2.02
CA GLN A 249 -2.45 12.14 2.04
C GLN A 249 -3.57 12.05 3.06
N ALA A 250 -3.24 12.47 4.28
CA ALA A 250 -4.14 13.22 5.12
C ALA A 250 -5.13 13.93 4.21
N ASP A 251 -6.43 13.80 4.49
CA ASP A 251 -7.54 14.41 3.78
C ASP A 251 -7.05 15.52 2.82
N PRO A 252 -7.30 15.48 1.51
CA PRO A 252 -6.86 16.54 0.60
C PRO A 252 -7.29 17.96 1.02
N ASN A 253 -8.19 18.09 2.01
CA ASN A 253 -8.53 19.35 2.68
C ASN A 253 -7.62 19.73 3.88
N GLU A 254 -6.76 18.85 4.39
CA GLU A 254 -5.75 19.07 5.44
C GLU A 254 -4.30 19.14 4.90
N ALA A 255 -3.94 18.43 3.82
CA ALA A 255 -2.58 18.47 3.24
C ALA A 255 -2.21 19.77 2.47
N GLY A 256 -3.01 20.85 2.61
CA GLY A 256 -3.05 21.95 1.65
C GLY A 256 -2.38 23.27 2.05
N ALA A 257 -1.82 23.42 3.25
CA ALA A 257 -1.34 24.73 3.72
C ALA A 257 0.15 24.99 3.49
N TYR A 258 1.03 24.00 3.71
CA TYR A 258 2.49 24.23 3.84
C TYR A 258 3.39 23.43 2.89
N GLY A 259 2.83 22.54 2.06
CA GLY A 259 3.58 21.72 1.09
C GLY A 259 4.26 20.50 1.72
N LEU A 260 4.63 19.51 0.91
CA LEU A 260 5.33 18.31 1.39
C LEU A 260 6.82 18.59 1.61
N LEU A 261 7.42 17.94 2.60
CA LEU A 261 8.87 17.91 2.81
C LEU A 261 9.32 16.46 2.90
N ALA A 262 9.88 15.92 1.80
CA ALA A 262 10.21 14.50 1.66
C ALA A 262 9.06 13.55 2.04
N SER A 263 7.93 13.66 1.34
CA SER A 263 6.73 12.81 1.49
C SER A 263 6.01 12.92 2.85
N TYR A 264 6.52 13.73 3.77
CA TYR A 264 5.86 14.13 5.01
C TYR A 264 5.06 15.41 4.80
N ALA A 265 3.90 15.50 5.44
CA ALA A 265 3.02 16.67 5.38
C ALA A 265 3.04 17.42 6.72
N PRO A 266 3.81 18.52 6.83
CA PRO A 266 3.80 19.35 8.03
C PRO A 266 2.42 19.97 8.25
N VAL A 267 2.02 20.06 9.51
CA VAL A 267 0.78 20.70 9.95
C VAL A 267 0.99 22.17 10.34
N SER A 268 2.25 22.61 10.32
CA SER A 268 2.71 23.94 10.66
C SER A 268 3.74 24.48 9.65
N ASP A 269 3.95 25.80 9.64
CA ASP A 269 4.94 26.42 8.75
C ASP A 269 6.37 26.23 9.27
N VAL A 270 7.07 25.24 8.70
CA VAL A 270 8.48 24.96 9.01
C VAL A 270 9.43 25.33 7.88
N THR A 271 8.96 26.12 6.91
CA THR A 271 9.73 26.51 5.70
C THR A 271 11.06 27.19 6.03
N GLU A 272 11.08 28.07 7.03
CA GLU A 272 12.31 28.76 7.45
C GLU A 272 13.25 27.83 8.25
N HIS A 273 12.72 26.82 8.93
CA HIS A 273 13.52 25.82 9.65
C HIS A 273 14.25 24.90 8.68
N SER A 274 13.54 24.40 7.66
CA SER A 274 14.10 23.49 6.66
C SER A 274 15.25 24.10 5.86
N LYS A 275 15.29 25.43 5.70
CA LYS A 275 16.36 26.16 4.98
C LYS A 275 17.72 26.16 5.68
N ILE A 276 17.85 25.58 6.88
CA ILE A 276 19.17 25.48 7.54
C ILE A 276 20.15 24.66 6.69
N ASP A 277 19.65 23.75 5.87
CA ASP A 277 20.46 22.94 4.97
C ASP A 277 21.12 23.75 3.86
N LEU A 278 20.57 24.91 3.49
CA LEU A 278 21.22 25.86 2.58
C LEU A 278 22.46 26.50 3.22
N ASP A 279 22.45 26.73 4.54
CA ASP A 279 23.65 27.19 5.26
C ASP A 279 24.73 26.09 5.28
N VAL A 280 24.32 24.82 5.39
CA VAL A 280 25.22 23.65 5.26
C VAL A 280 25.76 23.51 3.83
N TYR A 281 24.92 23.76 2.83
CA TYR A 281 25.31 23.77 1.42
C TYR A 281 26.33 24.87 1.12
N ASP A 282 26.04 26.12 1.50
CA ASP A 282 26.93 27.27 1.31
C ASP A 282 28.30 27.02 1.99
N LEU A 283 28.29 26.46 3.19
CA LEU A 283 29.49 26.04 3.90
C LEU A 283 30.27 24.97 3.13
N SER A 284 29.59 23.92 2.67
CA SER A 284 30.21 22.82 1.94
C SER A 284 30.85 23.30 0.64
N GLN A 285 30.17 24.17 -0.11
CA GLN A 285 30.68 24.79 -1.32
C GLN A 285 31.91 25.67 -1.03
N ALA A 286 31.89 26.44 0.06
CA ALA A 286 33.04 27.25 0.46
C ALA A 286 34.25 26.38 0.86
N LEU A 287 34.03 25.29 1.60
CA LEU A 287 35.07 24.33 1.98
C LEU A 287 35.70 23.67 0.75
N GLU A 288 34.91 23.20 -0.20
CA GLU A 288 35.40 22.57 -1.44
C GLU A 288 36.21 23.54 -2.32
N ASN A 289 35.92 24.84 -2.23
CA ASN A 289 36.66 25.89 -2.91
C ASN A 289 37.83 26.48 -2.09
N PHE A 290 38.16 25.88 -0.93
CA PHE A 290 39.20 26.34 0.00
C PHE A 290 38.99 27.78 0.49
N GLN A 291 37.73 28.23 0.60
CA GLN A 291 37.33 29.55 1.09
C GLN A 291 37.01 29.50 2.59
N TRP A 292 38.05 29.33 3.42
CA TRP A 292 37.91 29.00 4.84
C TRP A 292 37.14 30.02 5.68
N ASP A 293 37.42 31.33 5.52
CA ASP A 293 36.71 32.37 6.25
C ASP A 293 35.23 32.46 5.81
N THR A 294 34.94 32.23 4.52
CA THR A 294 33.56 32.20 4.02
C THR A 294 32.79 30.98 4.54
N ALA A 295 33.44 29.82 4.62
CA ALA A 295 32.86 28.64 5.25
C ALA A 295 32.57 28.90 6.74
N TRP A 296 33.48 29.59 7.43
CA TRP A 296 33.28 29.99 8.81
C TRP A 296 32.13 30.99 8.98
N ASP A 297 31.98 31.96 8.09
CA ASP A 297 30.86 32.92 8.12
C ASP A 297 29.50 32.20 7.93
N ALA A 298 29.42 31.23 7.03
CA ALA A 298 28.20 30.41 6.87
C ALA A 298 27.87 29.63 8.16
N TYR A 299 28.88 29.12 8.86
CA TYR A 299 28.72 28.42 10.14
C TYR A 299 28.31 29.35 11.31
N ASP A 300 29.00 30.48 11.47
CA ASP A 300 28.89 31.38 12.62
C ASP A 300 27.73 32.38 12.51
N LEU A 301 27.45 32.87 11.30
CA LEU A 301 26.47 33.94 11.05
C LEU A 301 25.18 33.43 10.38
N GLY A 302 25.25 32.33 9.63
CA GLY A 302 24.15 31.85 8.79
C GLY A 302 23.77 32.83 7.68
N GLY A 303 22.81 32.45 6.85
CA GLY A 303 22.32 33.32 5.77
C GLY A 303 20.96 32.95 5.19
N ASN A 304 20.46 31.75 5.47
CA ASN A 304 19.29 31.20 4.78
C ASN A 304 18.11 30.88 5.71
N SER A 305 18.35 30.42 6.95
CA SER A 305 17.27 30.09 7.91
C SER A 305 16.87 31.29 8.77
N GLN A 306 15.79 32.01 8.42
CA GLN A 306 15.42 33.25 9.12
C GLN A 306 14.69 32.99 10.45
N LYS A 307 15.06 33.73 11.50
CA LYS A 307 14.42 33.76 12.83
C LYS A 307 14.20 35.21 13.28
N GLY A 308 13.04 35.77 12.91
CA GLY A 308 12.74 37.18 13.15
C GLY A 308 13.63 38.10 12.32
N ASP A 309 14.32 39.04 12.96
CA ASP A 309 15.25 39.97 12.31
C ASP A 309 16.69 39.38 12.16
N ALA A 310 16.92 38.15 12.63
CA ALA A 310 18.21 37.46 12.60
C ALA A 310 18.12 36.12 11.86
N PHE A 311 19.26 35.47 11.64
CA PHE A 311 19.33 34.10 11.12
C PHE A 311 19.60 33.11 12.25
N ARG A 312 19.09 31.87 12.09
CA ARG A 312 19.63 30.73 12.84
C ARG A 312 21.05 30.47 12.33
N THR A 313 21.90 29.95 13.20
CA THR A 313 23.29 29.66 12.85
C THR A 313 23.61 28.23 13.23
N LEU A 314 24.42 27.57 12.40
CA LEU A 314 24.86 26.19 12.65
C LEU A 314 25.64 26.10 13.95
N ARG A 315 26.48 27.11 14.23
CA ARG A 315 27.17 27.24 15.51
C ARG A 315 26.20 27.33 16.70
N GLY A 316 25.06 27.98 16.52
CA GLY A 316 24.03 28.13 17.54
C GLY A 316 23.35 26.83 17.96
N PHE A 317 23.50 25.75 17.19
CA PHE A 317 23.00 24.42 17.54
C PHE A 317 23.90 23.73 18.58
N SER A 318 25.16 24.15 18.72
CA SER A 318 26.03 23.74 19.81
C SER A 318 25.72 24.58 21.06
N LYS A 319 24.75 24.14 21.86
CA LYS A 319 24.28 24.85 23.06
C LYS A 319 23.91 23.90 24.20
N ASP A 320 23.68 24.47 25.38
CA ASP A 320 23.16 23.75 26.54
C ASP A 320 21.68 23.41 26.35
N LEU A 321 21.38 22.11 26.37
CA LEU A 321 20.06 21.49 26.26
C LEU A 321 19.80 20.53 27.44
N SER A 322 20.44 20.78 28.60
CA SER A 322 20.36 19.91 29.77
C SER A 322 18.92 19.55 30.16
N GLY A 323 18.69 18.26 30.46
CA GLY A 323 17.38 17.71 30.81
C GLY A 323 16.66 17.02 29.66
N GLU A 324 17.26 16.97 28.47
CA GLU A 324 16.82 16.14 27.34
C GLU A 324 17.60 14.82 27.35
N PRO A 325 16.95 13.64 27.36
CA PRO A 325 17.63 12.36 27.56
C PRO A 325 18.83 12.13 26.64
N THR A 326 18.66 12.30 25.33
CA THR A 326 19.74 12.12 24.35
C THR A 326 20.84 13.15 24.49
N TYR A 327 20.53 14.39 24.86
CA TYR A 327 21.57 15.40 25.09
C TYR A 327 22.38 15.08 26.35
N ASP A 328 21.72 14.64 27.42
CA ASP A 328 22.36 14.27 28.67
C ASP A 328 23.35 13.10 28.47
N GLU A 329 23.03 12.14 27.59
CA GLU A 329 23.98 11.09 27.14
C GLU A 329 25.24 11.69 26.49
N PHE A 330 25.05 12.65 25.57
CA PHE A 330 26.14 13.27 24.82
C PHE A 330 27.07 14.08 25.72
N ILE A 331 26.49 14.85 26.63
CA ILE A 331 27.26 15.66 27.57
C ILE A 331 27.96 14.81 28.63
N ALA A 332 27.36 13.69 29.06
CA ALA A 332 28.04 12.74 29.93
C ALA A 332 29.31 12.18 29.28
N TYR A 333 29.27 11.83 28.00
CA TYR A 333 30.43 11.37 27.24
C TYR A 333 31.50 12.47 27.07
N HIS A 334 31.08 13.71 26.81
CA HIS A 334 31.99 14.85 26.62
C HIS A 334 32.34 15.59 27.92
N GLU A 335 32.27 14.91 29.08
CA GLU A 335 32.70 15.43 30.39
C GLU A 335 32.06 16.78 30.79
N GLY A 336 30.81 17.03 30.37
CA GLY A 336 30.11 18.28 30.68
C GLY A 336 30.30 19.42 29.67
N ASP A 337 31.00 19.20 28.55
CA ASP A 337 31.26 20.24 27.55
C ASP A 337 30.05 20.50 26.65
N ALA A 338 29.20 21.46 27.03
CA ALA A 338 28.04 21.88 26.24
C ALA A 338 28.36 22.44 24.84
N LEU A 339 29.63 22.72 24.55
CA LEU A 339 30.11 23.22 23.26
C LEU A 339 30.96 22.19 22.50
N TYR A 340 30.83 20.90 22.83
CA TYR A 340 31.62 19.83 22.23
C TYR A 340 31.58 19.88 20.70
N ALA A 341 30.40 19.99 20.09
CA ALA A 341 30.27 19.96 18.63
C ALA A 341 31.00 21.14 17.94
N ASP A 342 30.87 22.34 18.50
CA ASP A 342 31.59 23.54 18.03
C ASP A 342 33.11 23.41 18.19
N LYS A 343 33.58 22.65 19.19
CA LYS A 343 35.01 22.36 19.40
C LYS A 343 35.61 21.57 18.24
N TYR A 344 34.91 20.57 17.70
CA TYR A 344 35.37 19.77 16.55
C TYR A 344 35.48 20.62 15.29
N VAL A 345 34.46 21.43 14.98
CA VAL A 345 34.46 22.32 13.80
C VAL A 345 35.58 23.35 13.89
N ARG A 346 35.71 24.01 15.05
CA ARG A 346 36.81 24.97 15.27
C ARG A 346 38.17 24.32 15.17
N ALA A 347 38.36 23.13 15.75
CA ALA A 347 39.63 22.41 15.69
C ALA A 347 40.02 22.08 14.26
N ALA A 348 39.07 21.61 13.44
CA ALA A 348 39.30 21.27 12.03
C ALA A 348 39.74 22.49 11.20
N LEU A 349 39.11 23.64 11.41
CA LEU A 349 39.32 24.84 10.59
C LEU A 349 40.43 25.77 11.12
N TRP A 350 40.83 25.64 12.40
CA TRP A 350 41.64 26.64 13.12
C TRP A 350 42.87 27.14 12.35
N ASP A 351 43.67 26.21 11.82
CA ASP A 351 44.95 26.51 11.15
C ASP A 351 44.78 27.15 9.76
N ARG A 352 43.54 27.16 9.24
CA ARG A 352 43.18 27.66 7.91
C ARG A 352 42.46 29.00 7.93
N LEU A 353 41.92 29.39 9.08
CA LEU A 353 41.23 30.67 9.26
C LEU A 353 42.19 31.85 9.34
N SER A 354 41.75 33.01 8.85
CA SER A 354 42.49 34.26 9.04
C SER A 354 42.50 34.70 10.51
N ASP A 355 43.48 35.52 10.90
CA ASP A 355 43.52 36.12 12.24
C ASP A 355 42.35 37.09 12.50
N GLU A 356 41.63 37.48 11.44
CA GLU A 356 40.44 38.35 11.50
C GLU A 356 39.13 37.55 11.67
N SER A 357 39.18 36.22 11.58
CA SER A 357 38.01 35.35 11.79
C SER A 357 37.48 35.46 13.22
N THR A 358 36.15 35.48 13.37
CA THR A 358 35.51 35.52 14.69
C THR A 358 35.87 34.31 15.54
N ALA A 359 36.25 33.16 14.96
CA ALA A 359 36.78 32.00 15.69
C ALA A 359 37.98 32.36 16.56
N LYS A 360 38.99 33.03 15.98
CA LYS A 360 40.27 33.38 16.62
C LYS A 360 40.17 34.62 17.49
N ILE A 361 39.19 35.48 17.22
CA ILE A 361 38.94 36.69 18.02
C ILE A 361 38.17 36.34 19.30
N SER A 362 37.21 35.41 19.22
CA SER A 362 36.26 35.14 20.30
C SER A 362 36.63 33.97 21.20
N SER A 363 37.68 33.21 20.89
CA SER A 363 38.05 32.00 21.63
C SER A 363 39.53 31.65 21.48
N ASP A 364 40.03 30.81 22.38
CA ASP A 364 41.35 30.19 22.27
C ASP A 364 41.31 28.95 21.36
N ARG A 365 42.48 28.54 20.84
CA ARG A 365 42.61 27.32 20.02
C ARG A 365 42.17 26.09 20.81
N PRO A 366 41.25 25.24 20.30
CA PRO A 366 40.95 23.96 20.92
C PRO A 366 42.19 23.05 21.02
N GLU A 367 42.31 22.31 22.12
CA GLU A 367 43.37 21.29 22.28
C GLU A 367 43.18 20.09 21.34
N LEU A 368 41.94 19.85 20.90
CA LEU A 368 41.62 18.77 19.96
C LEU A 368 42.45 18.94 18.67
N TRP A 369 43.17 17.89 18.31
CA TRP A 369 44.09 17.84 17.16
C TRP A 369 45.20 18.92 17.14
N SER A 370 45.56 19.53 18.27
CA SER A 370 46.66 20.51 18.32
C SER A 370 48.03 19.91 17.97
N ASP A 371 48.18 18.60 18.19
CA ASP A 371 49.44 17.88 18.09
C ASP A 371 49.60 17.13 16.76
N VAL A 372 48.59 17.20 15.88
CA VAL A 372 48.59 16.56 14.55
C VAL A 372 48.34 17.60 13.46
N THR A 373 48.93 17.39 12.28
CA THR A 373 48.72 18.28 11.13
C THR A 373 47.63 17.69 10.23
N LEU A 374 46.44 18.30 10.22
CA LEU A 374 45.36 17.89 9.32
C LEU A 374 45.67 18.34 7.88
N SER A 375 45.48 17.44 6.90
CA SER A 375 45.45 17.82 5.49
C SER A 375 44.20 18.64 5.17
N ASP A 376 44.18 19.32 4.02
CA ASP A 376 42.98 20.07 3.60
C ASP A 376 41.75 19.15 3.42
N PRO A 377 41.85 17.98 2.74
CA PRO A 377 40.74 17.02 2.67
C PRO A 377 40.24 16.57 4.05
N MET A 378 41.13 16.30 5.00
CA MET A 378 40.73 15.93 6.35
C MET A 378 39.95 17.04 7.05
N ALA A 379 40.45 18.27 7.00
CA ALA A 379 39.78 19.41 7.61
C ALA A 379 38.39 19.67 7.00
N ILE A 380 38.26 19.53 5.68
CA ILE A 380 36.98 19.65 4.98
C ILE A 380 35.99 18.60 5.48
N GLN A 381 36.38 17.32 5.50
CA GLN A 381 35.48 16.24 5.91
C GLN A 381 35.09 16.32 7.39
N LEU A 382 36.05 16.61 8.28
CA LEU A 382 35.81 16.78 9.71
C LEU A 382 34.83 17.95 9.96
N ALA A 383 35.06 19.11 9.36
CA ALA A 383 34.17 20.26 9.53
C ALA A 383 32.77 19.99 8.98
N ARG A 384 32.66 19.56 7.71
CA ARG A 384 31.38 19.35 7.03
C ARG A 384 30.51 18.30 7.73
N LYS A 385 31.06 17.12 8.02
CA LYS A 385 30.28 16.02 8.58
C LYS A 385 29.92 16.22 10.06
N THR A 386 30.78 16.87 10.83
CA THR A 386 30.42 17.26 12.22
C THR A 386 29.21 18.18 12.21
N ILE A 387 29.13 19.10 11.26
CA ILE A 387 27.97 19.98 11.11
C ILE A 387 26.74 19.19 10.66
N GLN A 388 26.87 18.34 9.63
CA GLN A 388 25.76 17.57 9.06
C GLN A 388 25.18 16.50 10.00
N TYR A 389 25.98 15.94 10.90
CA TYR A 389 25.60 14.73 11.64
C TYR A 389 25.75 14.83 13.16
N GLN A 390 26.38 15.88 13.69
CA GLN A 390 26.33 16.17 15.13
C GLN A 390 25.43 17.36 15.42
N HIS A 391 25.61 18.48 14.70
CA HIS A 391 24.88 19.72 15.01
C HIS A 391 23.41 19.63 14.65
N THR A 392 23.10 19.29 13.41
CA THR A 392 21.71 19.18 12.94
C THR A 392 21.00 17.97 13.54
N TRP A 393 21.73 16.86 13.74
CA TRP A 393 21.18 15.65 14.36
C TRP A 393 20.71 15.91 15.80
N ILE A 394 21.55 16.48 16.66
CA ILE A 394 21.16 16.76 18.06
C ILE A 394 20.08 17.85 18.15
N TYR A 395 20.06 18.78 17.19
CA TYR A 395 19.05 19.83 17.17
C TYR A 395 17.69 19.33 16.63
N SER A 396 17.68 18.33 15.75
CA SER A 396 16.44 17.64 15.36
C SER A 396 15.83 16.90 16.54
N THR A 397 16.64 16.18 17.34
CA THR A 397 16.15 15.50 18.55
C THR A 397 15.68 16.49 19.62
N HIS A 398 16.35 17.64 19.76
CA HIS A 398 15.90 18.74 20.63
C HIS A 398 14.45 19.15 20.35
N GLU A 399 14.10 19.34 19.08
CA GLU A 399 12.75 19.79 18.72
C GLU A 399 11.69 18.69 18.97
N LEU A 400 12.05 17.41 18.87
CA LEU A 400 11.19 16.30 19.29
C LEU A 400 10.95 16.30 20.81
N TYR A 401 11.98 16.46 21.64
CA TYR A 401 11.79 16.57 23.10
C TYR A 401 11.03 17.84 23.50
N SER A 402 11.26 18.94 22.78
CA SER A 402 10.48 20.19 22.88
C SER A 402 9.00 19.93 22.56
N ALA A 403 8.68 19.09 21.57
CA ALA A 403 7.32 18.66 21.27
C ALA A 403 6.71 17.86 22.43
N LEU A 404 7.41 16.87 22.98
CA LEU A 404 6.94 16.08 24.12
C LEU A 404 6.68 16.96 25.35
N SER A 405 7.59 17.89 25.65
CA SER A 405 7.44 18.85 26.75
C SER A 405 6.20 19.76 26.56
N LYS A 406 5.98 20.26 25.33
CA LYS A 406 4.78 21.05 24.99
C LYS A 406 3.51 20.21 25.05
N CYS A 407 3.55 18.94 24.65
CA CYS A 407 2.44 17.99 24.69
C CYS A 407 2.00 17.76 26.14
N ARG A 408 2.96 17.42 27.02
CA ARG A 408 2.74 17.21 28.47
C ARG A 408 2.24 18.47 29.17
N ALA A 409 2.61 19.65 28.68
CA ALA A 409 2.09 20.93 29.15
C ALA A 409 0.68 21.27 28.62
N GLY A 410 0.08 20.41 27.79
CA GLY A 410 -1.22 20.60 27.13
C GLY A 410 -1.20 21.63 25.99
N ASN A 411 -0.02 22.06 25.53
CA ASN A 411 0.12 23.00 24.43
C ASN A 411 0.15 22.27 23.08
N VAL A 412 -1.00 21.79 22.64
CA VAL A 412 -1.17 21.00 21.40
C VAL A 412 -1.63 21.83 20.19
N ASN A 413 -1.32 23.12 20.18
CA ASN A 413 -1.68 24.00 19.07
C ASN A 413 -0.79 23.75 17.84
N ASP A 414 -1.38 23.48 16.68
CA ASP A 414 -0.62 23.18 15.45
C ASP A 414 0.38 24.29 15.06
N ALA A 415 0.05 25.57 15.23
CA ALA A 415 0.88 26.67 14.73
C ALA A 415 2.06 27.06 15.65
N SER A 416 2.11 26.58 16.89
CA SER A 416 3.13 27.03 17.87
C SER A 416 3.37 26.09 19.05
N GLY A 417 2.59 25.02 19.16
CA GLY A 417 2.62 24.04 20.24
C GLY A 417 3.45 22.80 19.88
N ALA A 418 3.07 21.66 20.45
CA ALA A 418 3.75 20.39 20.26
C ALA A 418 3.84 19.94 18.79
N PRO A 419 2.78 20.07 17.96
CA PRO A 419 2.87 19.67 16.55
C PRO A 419 3.85 20.54 15.75
N HIS A 420 3.97 21.83 16.07
CA HIS A 420 4.95 22.70 15.43
C HIS A 420 6.39 22.26 15.71
N ALA A 421 6.68 21.93 16.97
CA ALA A 421 7.99 21.43 17.38
C ALA A 421 8.31 20.06 16.76
N TRP A 422 7.29 19.22 16.62
CA TRP A 422 7.40 17.92 15.94
C TRP A 422 7.78 18.09 14.47
N ASP A 423 7.10 19.00 13.76
CA ASP A 423 7.42 19.34 12.37
C ASP A 423 8.81 20.01 12.25
N GLU A 424 9.23 20.83 13.23
CA GLU A 424 10.58 21.42 13.28
C GLU A 424 11.65 20.33 13.35
N GLY A 425 11.41 19.26 14.13
CA GLY A 425 12.28 18.08 14.22
C GLY A 425 12.52 17.43 12.85
N TRP A 426 11.45 17.20 12.08
CA TRP A 426 11.54 16.66 10.72
C TRP A 426 12.28 17.62 9.77
N ALA A 427 11.97 18.92 9.86
CA ALA A 427 12.60 19.94 9.01
C ALA A 427 14.13 20.02 9.20
N PHE A 428 14.61 19.84 10.44
CA PHE A 428 16.04 19.80 10.76
C PHE A 428 16.72 18.46 10.46
N TYR A 429 15.94 17.39 10.26
CA TYR A 429 16.45 16.09 9.79
C TYR A 429 16.60 16.03 8.26
N VAL A 430 15.62 16.60 7.53
CA VAL A 430 15.49 16.49 6.07
C VAL A 430 16.15 17.63 5.32
N GLY A 431 15.81 18.87 5.66
CA GLY A 431 16.24 20.06 4.92
C GLY A 431 15.42 20.35 3.64
N SER A 432 15.41 21.62 3.22
CA SER A 432 14.65 22.10 2.06
C SER A 432 15.11 21.57 0.69
N LEU A 433 16.37 21.18 0.55
CA LEU A 433 17.00 20.68 -0.67
C LEU A 433 16.52 19.28 -1.06
N ALA A 434 15.98 18.50 -0.12
CA ALA A 434 15.41 17.18 -0.40
C ALA A 434 14.13 17.25 -1.27
N GLY A 435 13.47 18.42 -1.30
CA GLY A 435 12.26 18.65 -2.08
C GLY A 435 11.00 17.97 -1.51
N GLU A 436 9.93 17.97 -2.29
CA GLU A 436 8.63 17.43 -1.87
C GLU A 436 8.63 15.89 -1.78
N ASP A 437 9.37 15.20 -2.64
CA ASP A 437 9.42 13.73 -2.74
C ASP A 437 10.66 13.12 -2.05
N GLY A 438 11.55 13.96 -1.52
CA GLY A 438 12.78 13.51 -0.86
C GLY A 438 13.85 12.98 -1.82
N LYS A 439 13.62 13.03 -3.14
CA LYS A 439 14.52 12.42 -4.14
C LYS A 439 15.59 13.39 -4.65
N ALA A 440 15.52 14.66 -4.27
CA ALA A 440 16.55 15.64 -4.62
C ALA A 440 17.78 15.51 -3.71
N SER A 441 18.92 16.01 -4.19
CA SER A 441 20.18 15.97 -3.44
C SER A 441 20.14 16.89 -2.22
N GLY A 442 19.86 16.31 -1.05
CA GLY A 442 19.91 16.98 0.25
C GLY A 442 21.30 16.95 0.92
N GLU A 443 21.47 17.79 1.95
CA GLU A 443 22.74 17.92 2.71
C GLU A 443 22.68 17.31 4.12
N LEU A 444 21.50 16.91 4.59
CA LEU A 444 21.28 16.44 5.97
C LEU A 444 21.14 14.91 6.05
N THR A 445 20.82 14.41 7.24
CA THR A 445 20.83 12.98 7.57
C THR A 445 19.84 12.16 6.73
N TYR A 446 18.68 12.73 6.34
CA TYR A 446 17.75 12.06 5.40
C TYR A 446 18.44 11.64 4.10
N ALA A 447 19.20 12.54 3.47
CA ALA A 447 19.92 12.26 2.23
C ALA A 447 21.11 11.29 2.46
N LEU A 448 21.67 11.28 3.67
CA LEU A 448 22.68 10.29 4.04
C LEU A 448 22.09 8.88 4.05
N ALA A 449 20.88 8.68 4.61
CA ALA A 449 20.23 7.37 4.63
C ALA A 449 20.02 6.81 3.22
N ASP A 450 19.50 7.62 2.29
CA ASP A 450 19.34 7.22 0.89
C ASP A 450 20.68 6.91 0.21
N LYS A 451 21.73 7.68 0.53
CA LYS A 451 23.08 7.41 0.03
C LYS A 451 23.66 6.12 0.59
N ARG A 452 23.40 5.78 1.86
CA ARG A 452 23.93 4.58 2.52
C ARG A 452 23.17 3.33 2.14
N CYS A 453 21.87 3.41 1.86
CA CYS A 453 21.11 2.21 1.50
C CYS A 453 21.72 1.49 0.30
N SER A 454 22.14 2.25 -0.73
CA SER A 454 22.76 1.69 -1.94
C SER A 454 24.13 1.04 -1.69
N ASN A 455 24.73 1.30 -0.53
CA ASN A 455 25.98 0.70 -0.11
C ASN A 455 25.74 -0.53 0.76
N PHE A 456 24.62 -0.58 1.49
CA PHE A 456 24.34 -1.55 2.53
C PHE A 456 23.20 -2.53 2.22
N ASP A 457 22.66 -2.50 0.98
CA ASP A 457 21.59 -3.41 0.52
C ASP A 457 20.30 -3.23 1.36
N THR A 458 19.86 -1.99 1.48
CA THR A 458 18.69 -1.57 2.30
C THR A 458 17.79 -0.54 1.57
N CYS A 459 17.80 -0.53 0.24
CA CYS A 459 17.00 0.36 -0.63
C CYS A 459 15.70 -0.30 -1.12
N VAL A 460 14.81 0.51 -1.73
CA VAL A 460 13.50 0.07 -2.25
C VAL A 460 13.60 -0.78 -3.52
N ASP A 461 14.76 -0.81 -4.17
CA ASP A 461 15.03 -1.54 -5.41
C ASP A 461 15.79 -2.85 -5.18
N ASP A 462 16.08 -3.20 -3.92
CA ASP A 462 16.73 -4.46 -3.55
C ASP A 462 15.70 -5.61 -3.50
N ASP A 463 16.03 -6.77 -4.08
CA ASP A 463 15.15 -7.93 -4.25
C ASP A 463 15.74 -9.17 -3.53
N PRO A 464 15.05 -9.76 -2.53
CA PRO A 464 13.70 -9.41 -2.08
C PRO A 464 13.65 -8.19 -1.16
N LEU A 465 12.56 -7.42 -1.27
CA LEU A 465 12.25 -6.37 -0.29
C LEU A 465 11.88 -7.00 1.06
N PRO A 466 12.16 -6.33 2.18
CA PRO A 466 11.57 -6.70 3.47
C PRO A 466 10.04 -6.68 3.37
N SER A 467 9.33 -7.66 3.91
CA SER A 467 7.86 -7.74 3.78
C SER A 467 7.11 -6.63 4.50
N TRP A 468 7.75 -5.88 5.42
CA TRP A 468 7.14 -4.67 5.99
C TRP A 468 7.15 -3.47 5.03
N ARG A 469 7.89 -3.55 3.92
CA ARG A 469 8.19 -2.43 3.04
C ARG A 469 7.44 -2.50 1.71
N ASP A 470 6.84 -1.38 1.35
CA ASP A 470 6.13 -1.21 0.07
C ASP A 470 6.92 -0.36 -0.94
N LEU A 471 6.74 -0.67 -2.23
CA LEU A 471 7.33 0.11 -3.34
C LEU A 471 6.89 1.59 -3.38
N ASP A 472 5.72 1.91 -2.81
CA ASP A 472 5.11 3.24 -2.86
C ASP A 472 5.10 3.95 -1.48
N ASP A 473 5.94 3.51 -0.52
CA ASP A 473 6.02 4.12 0.83
C ASP A 473 6.46 5.61 0.82
N GLY A 474 7.01 6.08 -0.30
CA GLY A 474 7.44 7.46 -0.51
C GLY A 474 8.89 7.75 -0.11
N ALA A 475 9.69 6.72 0.21
CA ALA A 475 11.09 6.82 0.63
C ALA A 475 12.01 5.83 -0.13
N ASN A 476 13.27 6.21 -0.34
CA ASN A 476 14.23 5.36 -1.07
C ASN A 476 14.96 4.34 -0.18
N SER A 477 15.23 4.68 1.08
CA SER A 477 15.90 3.80 2.06
C SER A 477 14.94 3.24 3.12
N ASN A 478 15.24 2.03 3.64
CA ASN A 478 14.49 1.40 4.73
C ASN A 478 14.36 2.35 5.94
N VAL A 479 15.43 3.04 6.29
CA VAL A 479 15.47 4.02 7.39
C VAL A 479 14.47 5.16 7.16
N ASN A 480 14.49 5.77 5.97
CA ASN A 480 13.59 6.90 5.69
C ASN A 480 12.12 6.46 5.63
N ALA A 481 11.85 5.24 5.16
CA ALA A 481 10.50 4.66 5.19
C ALA A 481 10.00 4.50 6.63
N LYS A 482 10.79 3.86 7.50
CA LYS A 482 10.48 3.70 8.94
C LYS A 482 10.27 5.04 9.64
N LEU A 483 11.16 6.00 9.40
CA LEU A 483 11.05 7.34 9.97
C LEU A 483 9.79 8.06 9.50
N LEU A 484 9.44 7.97 8.22
CA LEU A 484 8.24 8.62 7.69
C LEU A 484 6.96 8.09 8.39
N ARG A 485 6.86 6.77 8.59
CA ARG A 485 5.75 6.14 9.35
C ARG A 485 5.71 6.66 10.80
N LEU A 486 6.84 6.66 11.51
CA LEU A 486 6.95 7.15 12.89
C LEU A 486 6.61 8.63 13.04
N TYR A 487 7.09 9.47 12.14
CA TYR A 487 6.82 10.91 12.18
C TYR A 487 5.35 11.21 11.92
N ARG A 488 4.69 10.48 11.01
CA ARG A 488 3.24 10.61 10.77
C ARG A 488 2.43 10.18 11.99
N ALA A 489 2.75 9.03 12.60
CA ALA A 489 2.07 8.54 13.80
C ALA A 489 2.27 9.49 15.00
N GLY A 490 3.50 9.93 15.22
CA GLY A 490 3.82 10.85 16.31
C GLY A 490 3.24 12.24 16.12
N GLN A 491 3.10 12.74 14.88
CA GLN A 491 2.40 14.01 14.61
C GLN A 491 0.94 13.94 15.09
N GLN A 492 0.28 12.78 14.96
CA GLN A 492 -1.06 12.56 15.52
C GLN A 492 -1.05 12.45 17.04
N ALA A 493 -0.07 11.75 17.62
CA ALA A 493 0.03 11.57 19.06
C ALA A 493 0.27 12.91 19.79
N VAL A 494 1.17 13.77 19.30
CA VAL A 494 1.47 15.07 19.94
C VAL A 494 0.36 16.11 19.85
N ARG A 495 -0.71 15.83 19.09
CA ARG A 495 -1.92 16.66 19.03
C ARG A 495 -2.90 16.36 20.17
N ASP A 496 -2.68 15.27 20.91
CA ASP A 496 -3.51 14.85 22.03
C ASP A 496 -2.67 14.80 23.32
N PRO A 497 -2.96 15.64 24.34
CA PRO A 497 -2.24 15.63 25.61
C PRO A 497 -2.28 14.28 26.35
N SER A 498 -3.22 13.40 26.04
CA SER A 498 -3.31 12.05 26.63
C SER A 498 -2.36 11.04 25.99
N ARG A 499 -1.82 11.35 24.80
CA ARG A 499 -0.99 10.44 24.00
C ARG A 499 0.48 10.88 23.95
N CYS A 500 0.91 11.71 24.90
CA CYS A 500 2.30 12.19 24.92
C CYS A 500 3.32 11.10 25.22
N ASP A 501 2.96 10.09 26.02
CA ASP A 501 3.87 8.97 26.33
C ASP A 501 3.96 7.99 25.15
N GLU A 502 2.88 7.86 24.36
CA GLU A 502 2.92 7.20 23.04
C GLU A 502 3.90 7.93 22.11
N ALA A 503 3.80 9.26 22.02
CA ALA A 503 4.73 10.06 21.22
C ALA A 503 6.19 9.91 21.68
N GLU A 504 6.45 9.75 22.98
CA GLU A 504 7.80 9.51 23.51
C GLU A 504 8.38 8.19 23.01
N SER A 505 7.59 7.12 22.98
CA SER A 505 8.02 5.82 22.42
C SER A 505 8.39 5.91 20.93
N TYR A 506 7.71 6.77 20.17
CA TYR A 506 8.07 7.04 18.78
C TYR A 506 9.35 7.85 18.66
N VAL A 507 9.61 8.80 19.57
CA VAL A 507 10.87 9.57 19.60
C VAL A 507 12.06 8.63 19.84
N GLU A 508 11.94 7.68 20.76
CA GLU A 508 12.98 6.66 20.99
C GLU A 508 13.27 5.84 19.73
N SER A 509 12.20 5.38 19.05
CA SER A 509 12.29 4.64 17.78
C SER A 509 12.89 5.50 16.65
N ILE A 510 12.53 6.79 16.58
CA ILE A 510 13.07 7.76 15.63
C ILE A 510 14.58 7.90 15.86
N ILE A 511 15.02 8.10 17.10
CA ILE A 511 16.44 8.26 17.45
C ILE A 511 17.25 7.00 17.08
N ALA A 512 16.68 5.82 17.30
CA ALA A 512 17.29 4.56 16.87
C ALA A 512 17.51 4.53 15.35
N GLN A 513 16.46 4.79 14.57
CA GLN A 513 16.54 4.79 13.10
C GLN A 513 17.45 5.92 12.55
N MET A 514 17.45 7.11 13.18
CA MET A 514 18.38 8.20 12.84
C MET A 514 19.86 7.85 13.09
N SER A 515 20.14 6.81 13.87
CA SER A 515 21.51 6.37 14.19
C SER A 515 22.07 5.36 13.17
N VAL A 516 21.19 4.63 12.47
CA VAL A 516 21.55 3.65 11.44
C VAL A 516 22.50 4.22 10.38
N PRO A 517 22.20 5.35 9.70
CA PRO A 517 23.09 5.88 8.67
C PRO A 517 24.43 6.38 9.22
N LEU A 518 24.51 6.73 10.51
CA LEU A 518 25.77 7.10 11.18
C LEU A 518 26.65 5.87 11.41
N VAL A 519 26.06 4.77 11.86
CA VAL A 519 26.75 3.47 12.02
C VAL A 519 27.21 2.94 10.67
N GLN A 520 26.35 2.93 9.65
CA GLN A 520 26.70 2.57 8.28
C GLN A 520 27.87 3.42 7.74
N GLY A 521 27.82 4.74 7.99
CA GLY A 521 28.92 5.65 7.68
C GLY A 521 30.22 5.25 8.38
N ALA A 522 30.20 5.06 9.70
CA ALA A 522 31.36 4.70 10.50
C ALA A 522 31.97 3.36 10.04
N LEU A 523 31.16 2.33 9.84
CA LEU A 523 31.62 1.01 9.39
C LEU A 523 32.29 1.07 8.02
N ARG A 524 31.64 1.74 7.05
CA ARG A 524 32.20 1.87 5.69
C ARG A 524 33.55 2.55 5.70
N TYR A 525 33.70 3.63 6.46
CA TYR A 525 34.95 4.39 6.49
C TYR A 525 36.01 3.79 7.41
N ALA A 526 35.62 3.05 8.46
CA ALA A 526 36.55 2.21 9.22
C ALA A 526 37.17 1.14 8.32
N TRP A 527 36.37 0.45 7.53
CA TRP A 527 36.83 -0.55 6.57
C TRP A 527 37.77 0.05 5.51
N ARG A 528 37.41 1.20 4.92
CA ARG A 528 38.28 1.92 3.96
C ARG A 528 39.55 2.48 4.58
N SER A 529 39.58 2.67 5.90
CA SER A 529 40.75 3.23 6.59
C SER A 529 41.65 2.16 7.19
N ASP A 530 41.21 0.90 7.28
CA ASP A 530 42.02 -0.19 7.78
C ASP A 530 43.02 -0.66 6.70
N PRO A 531 44.34 -0.56 6.96
CA PRO A 531 45.38 -1.05 6.05
C PRO A 531 45.28 -2.54 5.71
N ASN A 532 44.54 -3.33 6.51
CA ASN A 532 44.28 -4.75 6.31
C ASN A 532 42.86 -5.05 5.81
N GLY A 533 41.99 -4.03 5.72
CA GLY A 533 40.54 -4.17 5.48
C GLY A 533 40.08 -3.99 4.04
N GLY A 534 40.65 -3.08 3.24
CA GLY A 534 40.10 -2.73 1.91
C GLY A 534 41.09 -2.39 0.79
N ASP A 535 40.62 -2.50 -0.47
CA ASP A 535 41.37 -2.29 -1.73
C ASP A 535 41.73 -0.80 -2.01
N GLU A 536 41.12 0.13 -1.29
CA GLU A 536 41.53 1.54 -1.27
C GLU A 536 42.43 1.76 -0.05
N THR A 537 43.74 1.60 -0.23
CA THR A 537 44.73 2.06 0.76
C THR A 537 44.40 3.49 1.18
N VAL A 538 44.35 3.78 2.50
CA VAL A 538 44.27 5.15 3.06
C VAL A 538 44.98 6.11 2.11
N THR A 539 44.21 6.98 1.46
CA THR A 539 44.78 7.94 0.53
C THR A 539 45.84 8.74 1.29
N SER A 540 46.95 9.11 0.65
CA SER A 540 48.05 9.81 1.35
C SER A 540 47.63 11.13 2.01
N ASP A 541 46.43 11.62 1.70
CA ASP A 541 45.80 12.81 2.28
C ASP A 541 44.89 12.52 3.49
N GLY A 542 44.63 11.27 3.88
CA GLY A 542 43.89 10.91 5.09
C GLY A 542 42.38 11.20 5.06
N GLU A 543 41.81 11.48 3.89
CA GLU A 543 40.39 11.85 3.73
C GLU A 543 39.44 10.81 4.33
N THR A 544 39.61 9.52 3.99
CA THR A 544 38.73 8.43 4.45
C THR A 544 38.75 8.26 5.97
N LEU A 545 39.91 8.45 6.60
CA LEU A 545 40.03 8.41 8.06
C LEU A 545 39.29 9.57 8.70
N ALA A 546 39.38 10.78 8.14
CA ALA A 546 38.61 11.92 8.62
C ALA A 546 37.09 11.70 8.51
N GLU A 547 36.62 11.02 7.45
CA GLU A 547 35.22 10.62 7.34
C GLU A 547 34.84 9.62 8.45
N PHE A 548 35.67 8.60 8.71
CA PHE A 548 35.45 7.66 9.81
C PHE A 548 35.34 8.37 11.16
N VAL A 549 36.30 9.24 11.49
CA VAL A 549 36.31 10.00 12.74
C VAL A 549 35.01 10.80 12.88
N ALA A 550 34.59 11.54 11.85
CA ALA A 550 33.39 12.36 11.95
C ALA A 550 32.10 11.54 12.18
N PHE A 551 31.96 10.39 11.51
CA PHE A 551 30.81 9.50 11.73
C PHE A 551 30.84 8.80 13.09
N ALA A 552 31.99 8.26 13.48
CA ALA A 552 32.15 7.56 14.75
C ALA A 552 31.91 8.50 15.94
N GLU A 553 32.46 9.71 15.90
CA GLU A 553 32.26 10.72 16.96
C GLU A 553 30.81 11.20 17.06
N ALA A 554 30.02 11.11 15.98
CA ALA A 554 28.60 11.46 16.01
C ALA A 554 27.74 10.44 16.76
N ILE A 555 28.14 9.16 16.81
CA ILE A 555 27.37 8.08 17.45
C ILE A 555 28.01 7.55 18.74
N LEU A 556 29.30 7.80 18.94
CA LEU A 556 30.09 7.36 20.10
C LEU A 556 29.43 7.62 21.46
N PRO A 557 28.79 8.78 21.71
CA PRO A 557 28.12 9.01 22.98
C PRO A 557 26.99 8.02 23.27
N ARG A 558 26.20 7.66 22.25
CA ARG A 558 25.16 6.63 22.38
C ARG A 558 25.75 5.24 22.57
N VAL A 559 26.83 4.92 21.85
CA VAL A 559 27.56 3.65 22.04
C VAL A 559 28.11 3.57 23.47
N ALA A 560 28.63 4.67 24.02
CA ALA A 560 29.17 4.73 25.37
C ALA A 560 28.09 4.58 26.46
N HIS A 561 26.89 5.09 26.19
CA HIS A 561 25.71 4.84 27.04
C HIS A 561 25.37 3.35 27.10
N CYS A 562 25.46 2.65 25.96
CA CYS A 562 25.16 1.22 25.87
C CYS A 562 26.28 0.31 26.41
N ASP A 563 27.52 0.51 25.97
CA ASP A 563 28.68 -0.24 26.41
C ASP A 563 29.94 0.64 26.35
N ALA A 564 30.41 1.06 27.53
CA ALA A 564 31.61 1.86 27.68
C ALA A 564 32.88 1.17 27.15
N ASN A 565 32.95 -0.17 27.12
CA ASN A 565 34.10 -0.89 26.56
C ASN A 565 34.07 -0.88 25.03
N ALA A 566 32.90 -1.10 24.44
CA ALA A 566 32.72 -1.00 22.99
C ALA A 566 33.05 0.43 22.50
N ALA A 567 32.55 1.44 23.20
CA ALA A 567 32.90 2.83 22.91
C ALA A 567 34.40 3.11 23.07
N ALA A 568 35.07 2.55 24.07
CA ALA A 568 36.52 2.69 24.23
C ALA A 568 37.30 2.08 23.06
N VAL A 569 36.85 0.94 22.50
CA VAL A 569 37.44 0.36 21.29
C VAL A 569 37.24 1.29 20.10
N ILE A 570 36.02 1.77 19.86
CA ILE A 570 35.75 2.67 18.73
C ILE A 570 36.54 3.98 18.86
N ALA A 571 36.53 4.61 20.04
CA ALA A 571 37.27 5.84 20.33
C ALA A 571 38.80 5.68 20.20
N ALA A 572 39.36 4.51 20.55
CA ALA A 572 40.77 4.24 20.32
C ALA A 572 41.14 4.26 18.83
N ASN A 573 40.19 3.94 17.96
CA ASN A 573 40.37 3.92 16.50
C ASN A 573 40.06 5.27 15.84
N THR A 574 39.38 6.21 16.50
CA THR A 574 39.15 7.58 15.98
C THR A 574 40.34 8.53 16.19
N VAL A 575 41.39 8.08 16.89
CA VAL A 575 42.60 8.88 17.08
C VAL A 575 43.38 8.97 15.77
N ILE A 576 43.57 10.19 15.26
CA ILE A 576 44.34 10.46 14.04
C ILE A 576 45.84 10.22 14.31
N PRO A 577 46.49 9.22 13.69
CA PRO A 577 47.89 8.95 13.92
C PRO A 577 48.80 9.88 13.10
N SER A 578 50.03 10.10 13.57
CA SER A 578 51.04 10.84 12.80
C SER A 578 51.51 10.12 11.53
N ASP A 579 51.35 8.79 11.50
CA ASP A 579 51.61 7.94 10.34
C ASP A 579 50.30 7.20 10.00
N LEU A 580 49.70 7.59 8.88
CA LEU A 580 48.42 7.08 8.41
C LEU A 580 48.43 5.57 8.09
N ASN A 581 49.61 4.94 7.97
CA ASN A 581 49.71 3.48 7.88
C ASN A 581 49.31 2.77 9.17
N ASN A 582 49.15 3.50 10.28
CA ASN A 582 48.66 2.98 11.55
C ASN A 582 47.20 3.41 11.83
N ALA A 583 46.46 3.80 10.78
CA ALA A 583 45.02 4.01 10.90
C ALA A 583 44.33 2.71 11.33
N ILE A 584 43.28 2.83 12.14
CA ILE A 584 42.53 1.70 12.72
C ILE A 584 43.46 0.71 13.47
N PRO A 585 44.12 1.14 14.56
CA PRO A 585 45.12 0.35 15.27
C PRO A 585 44.64 -1.02 15.77
N ASP A 586 43.35 -1.18 16.10
CA ASP A 586 42.79 -2.46 16.56
C ASP A 586 42.26 -3.33 15.41
N GLY A 587 42.27 -2.79 14.18
CA GLY A 587 41.71 -3.41 12.98
C GLY A 587 40.19 -3.25 12.88
N PHE A 588 39.69 -3.31 11.64
CA PHE A 588 38.28 -3.11 11.32
C PHE A 588 37.37 -4.13 12.03
N ALA A 589 37.80 -5.40 12.14
CA ALA A 589 37.01 -6.44 12.80
C ALA A 589 36.68 -6.11 14.26
N ALA A 590 37.60 -5.46 14.99
CA ALA A 590 37.37 -5.03 16.36
C ALA A 590 36.35 -3.88 16.41
N VAL A 591 36.44 -2.93 15.48
CA VAL A 591 35.49 -1.81 15.35
C VAL A 591 34.09 -2.32 15.01
N LYS A 592 33.97 -3.24 14.03
CA LYS A 592 32.69 -3.86 13.65
C LYS A 592 32.04 -4.58 14.84
N SER A 593 32.80 -5.44 15.50
CA SER A 593 32.32 -6.19 16.66
C SER A 593 31.89 -5.28 17.82
N ALA A 594 32.56 -4.15 18.02
CA ALA A 594 32.18 -3.16 19.03
C ALA A 594 30.86 -2.44 18.68
N PHE A 595 30.62 -2.13 17.41
CA PHE A 595 29.31 -1.60 17.00
C PHE A 595 28.21 -2.63 17.18
N GLU A 596 28.39 -3.84 16.63
CA GLU A 596 27.39 -4.92 16.66
C GLU A 596 26.98 -5.31 18.08
N SER A 597 27.91 -5.28 19.05
CA SER A 597 27.60 -5.58 20.45
C SER A 597 26.65 -4.57 21.10
N THR A 598 26.41 -3.42 20.47
CA THR A 598 25.53 -2.37 21.00
C THR A 598 24.17 -2.26 20.30
N TYR A 599 23.94 -2.98 19.20
CA TYR A 599 22.73 -2.84 18.38
C TYR A 599 21.43 -3.03 19.17
N SER A 600 21.34 -4.10 19.97
CA SER A 600 20.18 -4.35 20.83
C SER A 600 19.88 -3.21 21.82
N CYS A 601 20.91 -2.58 22.41
CA CYS A 601 20.73 -1.44 23.29
C CYS A 601 20.36 -0.16 22.53
N LEU A 602 20.93 0.04 21.34
CA LEU A 602 20.60 1.16 20.46
C LEU A 602 19.20 1.06 19.84
N SER A 603 18.51 -0.08 20.05
CA SER A 603 17.21 -0.42 19.45
C SER A 603 17.26 -0.46 17.92
N ILE A 604 18.35 -1.00 17.38
CA ILE A 604 18.54 -1.25 15.95
C ILE A 604 18.92 -2.72 15.72
N THR A 605 18.65 -3.22 14.53
CA THR A 605 18.89 -4.62 14.14
C THR A 605 20.06 -4.76 13.17
N CYS A 606 20.55 -5.98 12.98
CA CYS A 606 21.50 -6.29 11.91
C CYS A 606 20.90 -5.96 10.53
N SER A 607 19.61 -6.26 10.31
CA SER A 607 18.91 -5.94 9.06
C SER A 607 18.79 -4.43 8.80
N ASP A 608 18.65 -3.62 9.85
CA ASP A 608 18.65 -2.15 9.71
C ASP A 608 19.98 -1.64 9.17
N ILE A 609 21.10 -2.22 9.63
CA ILE A 609 22.44 -1.81 9.19
C ILE A 609 22.76 -2.38 7.81
N GLY A 610 22.43 -3.65 7.55
CA GLY A 610 22.74 -4.37 6.33
C GLY A 610 24.24 -4.71 6.15
N GLY A 611 24.59 -5.21 4.96
CA GLY A 611 25.97 -5.60 4.62
C GLY A 611 26.55 -4.73 3.50
N LEU A 612 27.85 -4.41 3.55
CA LEU A 612 28.48 -3.55 2.53
C LEU A 612 28.61 -4.31 1.19
N SER A 613 27.87 -3.87 0.18
CA SER A 613 27.79 -4.51 -1.15
C SER A 613 29.13 -4.53 -1.89
N ASP A 614 29.42 -5.66 -2.55
CA ASP A 614 30.57 -5.86 -3.44
C ASP A 614 30.31 -5.41 -4.89
N GLY A 615 29.08 -4.97 -5.19
CA GLY A 615 28.64 -4.56 -6.53
C GLY A 615 28.29 -5.71 -7.49
N ASN A 616 28.33 -6.97 -7.04
CA ASN A 616 27.99 -8.17 -7.82
C ASN A 616 26.84 -8.99 -7.19
N GLY A 617 26.08 -8.40 -6.26
CA GLY A 617 25.00 -9.08 -5.55
C GLY A 617 25.48 -9.92 -4.35
N GLY A 618 26.64 -9.61 -3.79
CA GLY A 618 27.11 -10.15 -2.51
C GLY A 618 27.73 -9.07 -1.62
N PHE A 619 28.24 -9.47 -0.47
CA PHE A 619 28.91 -8.56 0.47
C PHE A 619 30.42 -8.68 0.41
N ILE A 620 31.10 -7.58 0.72
CA ILE A 620 32.55 -7.58 0.92
C ILE A 620 32.88 -8.47 2.12
N SER A 621 33.93 -9.30 1.99
CA SER A 621 34.34 -10.21 3.07
C SER A 621 34.67 -9.46 4.37
N GLY A 622 34.04 -9.86 5.47
CA GLY A 622 34.12 -9.18 6.77
C GLY A 622 33.12 -8.04 6.96
N MET A 623 32.37 -7.66 5.92
CA MET A 623 31.31 -6.64 5.93
C MET A 623 29.91 -7.25 5.71
N GLU A 624 29.78 -8.56 5.86
CA GLU A 624 28.48 -9.23 5.82
C GLU A 624 27.59 -8.69 6.94
N SER A 625 26.28 -8.66 6.69
CA SER A 625 25.29 -8.41 7.75
C SER A 625 25.51 -9.41 8.88
N CYS A 626 25.37 -8.96 10.13
CA CYS A 626 25.30 -9.88 11.25
C CYS A 626 23.94 -10.62 11.24
N GLU A 627 23.84 -11.71 12.01
CA GLU A 627 22.59 -12.43 12.19
C GLU A 627 22.01 -12.09 13.56
N ASP A 628 20.82 -11.53 13.58
CA ASP A 628 20.04 -11.47 14.81
C ASP A 628 19.50 -12.88 15.06
N GLY A 629 19.79 -13.48 16.23
CA GLY A 629 19.37 -14.85 16.59
C GLY A 629 17.85 -15.03 16.79
N SER A 630 17.05 -14.19 16.15
CA SER A 630 15.60 -14.18 16.11
C SER A 630 15.17 -13.95 14.66
N SER A 631 14.38 -14.84 14.09
CA SER A 631 13.74 -14.68 12.76
C SER A 631 12.56 -13.68 12.80
N VAL A 632 12.70 -12.64 13.61
CA VAL A 632 11.71 -11.56 13.85
C VAL A 632 11.76 -10.52 12.72
N GLU A 633 12.58 -10.76 11.69
CA GLU A 633 13.01 -9.82 10.64
C GLU A 633 11.95 -9.29 9.68
N ASP A 634 10.67 -9.31 10.02
CA ASP A 634 9.67 -8.59 9.25
C ASP A 634 8.49 -8.21 10.13
N ASP A 635 8.66 -7.14 10.92
CA ASP A 635 7.58 -6.51 11.66
C ASP A 635 6.61 -5.75 10.73
N SER A 636 6.16 -6.37 9.63
CA SER A 636 5.14 -5.81 8.73
C SER A 636 3.98 -5.31 9.56
N TYR A 637 3.54 -6.13 10.52
CA TYR A 637 2.49 -5.75 11.45
C TYR A 637 2.79 -4.50 12.30
N PHE A 638 4.00 -4.36 12.86
CA PHE A 638 4.36 -3.15 13.63
C PHE A 638 4.29 -1.93 12.72
N TRP A 639 4.97 -1.98 11.57
CA TRP A 639 5.08 -0.82 10.69
C TRP A 639 3.76 -0.49 9.99
N ASP A 640 2.94 -1.49 9.67
CA ASP A 640 1.56 -1.34 9.20
C ASP A 640 0.67 -0.77 10.30
N GLY A 641 0.88 -1.21 11.53
CA GLY A 641 0.24 -0.68 12.74
C GLY A 641 0.56 0.80 12.96
N ILE A 642 1.83 1.21 12.82
CA ILE A 642 2.27 2.60 12.90
C ILE A 642 1.65 3.44 11.78
N GLU A 643 1.65 2.96 10.54
CA GLU A 643 1.00 3.66 9.43
C GLU A 643 -0.52 3.73 9.63
N TYR A 644 -1.13 2.69 10.22
CA TYR A 644 -2.54 2.72 10.63
C TYR A 644 -2.80 3.72 11.76
N ILE A 645 -1.89 3.89 12.74
CA ILE A 645 -1.97 4.92 13.80
C ILE A 645 -1.92 6.31 13.18
N ALA A 646 -1.05 6.53 12.19
CA ALA A 646 -0.97 7.80 11.46
C ALA A 646 -2.30 8.17 10.78
N ILE A 647 -3.09 7.16 10.39
CA ILE A 647 -4.37 7.33 9.69
C ILE A 647 -5.56 7.34 10.66
N ASN A 648 -5.53 6.52 11.72
CA ASN A 648 -6.69 6.18 12.56
C ASN A 648 -6.49 6.42 14.07
N GLN A 649 -5.31 6.90 14.48
CA GLN A 649 -4.98 7.40 15.83
C GLN A 649 -4.92 6.38 16.99
N ARG A 650 -4.70 5.06 16.77
CA ARG A 650 -4.77 4.04 17.84
C ARG A 650 -3.73 2.93 17.73
N VAL A 651 -3.06 2.59 18.84
CA VAL A 651 -1.95 1.62 18.92
C VAL A 651 -2.46 0.16 18.95
N PRO A 652 -1.99 -0.73 18.06
CA PRO A 652 -2.29 -2.16 18.17
C PRO A 652 -1.69 -2.79 19.43
N ILE A 653 -2.33 -3.86 19.92
CA ILE A 653 -1.87 -4.66 21.05
C ILE A 653 -1.73 -6.09 20.55
N ALA A 654 -0.53 -6.67 20.57
CA ALA A 654 -0.27 -8.04 20.17
C ALA A 654 -0.89 -8.45 18.82
N SER A 655 -0.64 -7.63 17.80
CA SER A 655 -1.15 -7.80 16.45
C SER A 655 -2.65 -7.56 16.23
N TYR A 656 -3.35 -7.05 17.24
CA TYR A 656 -4.76 -6.67 17.16
C TYR A 656 -4.91 -5.15 17.19
N ALA A 657 -5.61 -4.57 16.20
CA ALA A 657 -5.87 -3.14 16.13
C ALA A 657 -7.22 -2.80 16.80
N PRO A 658 -7.24 -2.20 18.00
CA PRO A 658 -8.48 -1.83 18.66
C PRO A 658 -9.16 -0.65 17.93
N VAL A 659 -10.50 -0.65 17.92
CA VAL A 659 -11.33 0.44 17.39
C VAL A 659 -11.74 1.44 18.47
N SER A 660 -11.40 1.16 19.73
CA SER A 660 -11.62 1.96 20.93
C SER A 660 -10.29 2.20 21.66
N ASP A 661 -10.21 3.19 22.56
CA ASP A 661 -9.00 3.36 23.39
C ASP A 661 -9.06 2.42 24.60
N VAL A 662 -8.16 1.45 24.63
CA VAL A 662 -8.04 0.45 25.70
C VAL A 662 -6.63 0.40 26.31
N THR A 663 -5.86 1.47 26.12
CA THR A 663 -4.46 1.55 26.56
C THR A 663 -4.33 1.31 28.07
N ASP A 664 -5.12 2.02 28.88
CA ASP A 664 -5.14 1.84 30.35
C ASP A 664 -5.58 0.44 30.78
N HIS A 665 -6.42 -0.24 29.99
CA HIS A 665 -6.86 -1.60 30.28
C HIS A 665 -5.72 -2.60 30.06
N ALA A 666 -4.95 -2.40 29.00
CA ALA A 666 -3.81 -3.25 28.67
C ALA A 666 -2.70 -3.19 29.75
N MET A 667 -2.54 -2.04 30.43
CA MET A 667 -1.54 -1.83 31.48
C MET A 667 -1.77 -2.63 32.77
N ILE A 668 -2.84 -3.42 32.89
CA ILE A 668 -3.05 -4.29 34.06
C ILE A 668 -1.92 -5.33 34.23
N ASP A 669 -1.23 -5.66 33.14
CA ASP A 669 -0.15 -6.62 33.12
C ASP A 669 1.13 -6.07 33.77
N LEU A 670 1.28 -4.76 33.87
CA LEU A 670 2.32 -4.11 34.67
C LEU A 670 2.09 -4.34 36.17
N ASP A 671 0.84 -4.35 36.64
CA ASP A 671 0.54 -4.73 38.04
C ASP A 671 0.90 -6.20 38.31
N VAL A 672 0.75 -7.08 37.30
CA VAL A 672 1.22 -8.48 37.36
C VAL A 672 2.75 -8.55 37.37
N ALA A 673 3.43 -7.71 36.56
CA ALA A 673 4.88 -7.62 36.53
C ALA A 673 5.44 -7.13 37.87
N ASP A 674 4.85 -6.09 38.46
CA ASP A 674 5.21 -5.56 39.78
C ASP A 674 5.06 -6.63 40.87
N MET A 675 3.94 -7.36 40.85
CA MET A 675 3.74 -8.51 41.75
C MET A 675 4.81 -9.58 41.52
N SER A 676 5.12 -9.94 40.27
CA SER A 676 6.15 -10.92 39.91
C SER A 676 7.53 -10.51 40.44
N ASN A 677 7.91 -9.25 40.22
CA ASN A 677 9.18 -8.67 40.66
C ASN A 677 9.31 -8.67 42.18
N ALA A 678 8.26 -8.24 42.88
CA ALA A 678 8.21 -8.26 44.34
C ALA A 678 8.31 -9.69 44.90
N LEU A 679 7.59 -10.66 44.31
CA LEU A 679 7.69 -12.06 44.73
C LEU A 679 9.08 -12.64 44.48
N ASN A 680 9.73 -12.30 43.36
CA ASN A 680 11.12 -12.70 43.07
C ASN A 680 12.11 -12.10 44.07
N ALA A 681 11.87 -10.87 44.53
CA ALA A 681 12.64 -10.20 45.57
C ALA A 681 12.29 -10.67 47.00
N VAL A 682 11.30 -11.56 47.16
CA VAL A 682 10.79 -12.04 48.47
C VAL A 682 10.18 -10.90 49.31
N GLU A 683 9.61 -9.90 48.62
CA GLU A 683 8.92 -8.74 49.20
C GLU A 683 7.40 -8.96 49.23
N TRP A 684 6.94 -9.77 50.17
CA TRP A 684 5.55 -10.26 50.20
C TRP A 684 4.48 -9.18 50.35
N ASP A 685 4.72 -8.16 51.18
CA ASP A 685 3.78 -7.04 51.34
C ASP A 685 3.73 -6.15 50.09
N SER A 686 4.87 -5.96 49.40
CA SER A 686 4.92 -5.24 48.11
C SER A 686 4.14 -6.00 47.04
N ALA A 687 4.30 -7.32 46.96
CA ALA A 687 3.53 -8.17 46.06
C ALA A 687 2.03 -8.13 46.36
N TRP A 688 1.65 -8.09 47.64
CA TRP A 688 0.27 -7.91 48.06
C TRP A 688 -0.28 -6.54 47.68
N ASN A 689 0.51 -5.47 47.80
CA ASN A 689 0.08 -4.13 47.40
C ASN A 689 -0.16 -4.03 45.88
N ALA A 690 0.72 -4.60 45.06
CA ALA A 690 0.50 -4.67 43.61
C ALA A 690 -0.81 -5.41 43.28
N TYR A 691 -1.14 -6.47 44.02
CA TYR A 691 -2.38 -7.22 43.87
C TYR A 691 -3.64 -6.47 44.36
N ASP A 692 -3.58 -5.85 45.53
CA ASP A 692 -4.75 -5.25 46.23
C ASP A 692 -5.04 -3.82 45.78
N LEU A 693 -4.00 -3.02 45.53
CA LEU A 693 -4.09 -1.58 45.26
C LEU A 693 -3.89 -1.23 43.78
N GLY A 694 -3.13 -2.04 43.04
CA GLY A 694 -2.68 -1.71 41.68
C GLY A 694 -1.79 -0.46 41.65
N GLY A 695 -1.36 -0.08 40.46
CA GLY A 695 -0.59 1.15 40.24
C GLY A 695 -0.46 1.59 38.79
N ASN A 696 -0.87 0.76 37.83
CA ASN A 696 -0.61 1.01 36.42
C ASN A 696 -1.88 1.14 35.57
N SER A 697 -2.96 0.39 35.85
CA SER A 697 -4.18 0.42 35.03
C SER A 697 -5.18 1.49 35.49
N GLU A 698 -5.15 2.68 34.89
CA GLU A 698 -6.00 3.82 35.31
C GLU A 698 -7.49 3.66 35.02
N LYS A 699 -8.33 4.08 35.97
CA LYS A 699 -9.80 4.08 35.90
C LYS A 699 -10.35 5.35 36.56
N GLY A 700 -10.28 6.46 35.83
CA GLY A 700 -10.60 7.79 36.37
C GLY A 700 -9.58 8.18 37.44
N ASP A 701 -10.03 8.65 38.61
CA ASP A 701 -9.11 9.07 39.69
C ASP A 701 -8.53 7.88 40.52
N ALA A 702 -8.69 6.64 40.06
CA ALA A 702 -8.29 5.42 40.77
C ALA A 702 -7.69 4.38 39.81
N PHE A 703 -7.09 3.32 40.35
CA PHE A 703 -6.56 2.20 39.55
C PHE A 703 -7.52 1.00 39.57
N ARG A 704 -7.56 0.23 38.47
CA ARG A 704 -8.04 -1.15 38.49
C ARG A 704 -7.07 -1.96 39.34
N THR A 705 -7.58 -3.03 39.97
CA THR A 705 -6.76 -3.89 40.82
C THR A 705 -6.99 -5.33 40.45
N LEU A 706 -5.93 -6.14 40.51
CA LEU A 706 -5.98 -7.57 40.22
C LEU A 706 -6.96 -8.27 41.17
N ARG A 707 -6.98 -7.87 42.45
CA ARG A 707 -7.97 -8.35 43.42
C ARG A 707 -9.40 -8.01 43.03
N GLY A 708 -9.61 -6.82 42.45
CA GLY A 708 -10.92 -6.34 42.00
C GLY A 708 -11.54 -7.18 40.88
N PHE A 709 -10.76 -8.02 40.19
CA PHE A 709 -11.28 -8.95 39.19
C PHE A 709 -12.02 -10.13 39.82
N SER A 710 -11.78 -10.44 41.10
CA SER A 710 -12.56 -11.44 41.85
C SER A 710 -13.87 -10.81 42.34
N LYS A 711 -14.88 -10.77 41.47
CA LYS A 711 -16.21 -10.19 41.74
C LYS A 711 -17.35 -11.10 41.29
N ASP A 712 -18.58 -10.74 41.68
CA ASP A 712 -19.78 -11.42 41.21
C ASP A 712 -20.12 -11.01 39.78
N LEU A 713 -20.14 -11.99 38.87
CA LEU A 713 -20.41 -11.87 37.43
C LEU A 713 -21.59 -12.77 37.02
N SER A 714 -22.49 -13.08 37.96
CA SER A 714 -23.62 -13.99 37.74
C SER A 714 -24.42 -13.65 36.49
N GLY A 715 -24.69 -14.67 35.67
CA GLY A 715 -25.41 -14.55 34.39
C GLY A 715 -24.50 -14.60 33.16
N GLU A 716 -23.18 -14.59 33.34
CA GLU A 716 -22.21 -14.87 32.28
C GLU A 716 -21.93 -16.39 32.23
N PRO A 717 -22.08 -17.04 31.06
CA PRO A 717 -21.99 -18.50 30.96
C PRO A 717 -20.71 -19.11 31.55
N THR A 718 -19.54 -18.57 31.23
CA THR A 718 -18.25 -19.05 31.74
C THR A 718 -18.09 -18.79 33.23
N TYR A 719 -18.58 -17.66 33.75
CA TYR A 719 -18.54 -17.40 35.18
C TYR A 719 -19.44 -18.35 35.97
N ASP A 720 -20.68 -18.56 35.50
CA ASP A 720 -21.66 -19.44 36.14
C ASP A 720 -21.11 -20.88 36.24
N GLU A 721 -20.38 -21.33 35.22
CA GLU A 721 -19.63 -22.58 35.20
C GLU A 721 -18.53 -22.63 36.28
N PHE A 722 -17.73 -21.57 36.40
CA PHE A 722 -16.64 -21.51 37.38
C PHE A 722 -17.15 -21.51 38.81
N ILE A 723 -18.19 -20.73 39.09
CA ILE A 723 -18.82 -20.67 40.40
C ILE A 723 -19.52 -21.96 40.78
N ALA A 724 -20.11 -22.68 39.82
CA ALA A 724 -20.71 -23.99 40.08
C ALA A 724 -19.67 -25.01 40.57
N TYR A 725 -18.44 -24.97 40.04
CA TYR A 725 -17.34 -25.81 40.50
C TYR A 725 -16.83 -25.43 41.90
N HIS A 726 -16.86 -24.13 42.22
CA HIS A 726 -16.41 -23.59 43.51
C HIS A 726 -17.54 -23.42 44.54
N ASP A 727 -18.59 -24.26 44.48
CA ASP A 727 -19.69 -24.29 45.45
C ASP A 727 -20.38 -22.92 45.71
N GLY A 728 -20.44 -22.05 44.70
CA GLY A 728 -21.07 -20.72 44.83
C GLY A 728 -20.14 -19.61 45.31
N ASP A 729 -18.84 -19.85 45.42
CA ASP A 729 -17.89 -18.90 46.00
C ASP A 729 -17.36 -17.85 45.00
N ALA A 730 -18.02 -16.69 44.94
CA ALA A 730 -17.62 -15.58 44.07
C ALA A 730 -16.19 -15.03 44.31
N LEU A 731 -15.57 -15.38 45.45
CA LEU A 731 -14.23 -14.94 45.82
C LEU A 731 -13.20 -16.08 45.74
N TYR A 732 -13.47 -17.16 44.99
CA TYR A 732 -12.58 -18.32 44.91
C TYR A 732 -11.15 -17.94 44.48
N ALA A 733 -11.01 -17.06 43.47
CA ALA A 733 -9.73 -16.64 42.91
C ALA A 733 -8.92 -15.79 43.92
N ASP A 734 -9.58 -14.82 44.57
CA ASP A 734 -8.93 -14.02 45.62
C ASP A 734 -8.59 -14.88 46.86
N LYS A 735 -9.44 -15.83 47.25
CA LYS A 735 -9.10 -16.79 48.33
C LYS A 735 -7.89 -17.63 47.97
N TYR A 736 -7.72 -18.03 46.72
CA TYR A 736 -6.58 -18.80 46.24
C TYR A 736 -5.26 -18.02 46.39
N VAL A 737 -5.21 -16.77 45.91
CA VAL A 737 -4.03 -15.90 46.03
C VAL A 737 -3.76 -15.51 47.48
N ARG A 738 -4.80 -15.13 48.24
CA ARG A 738 -4.68 -14.83 49.68
C ARG A 738 -4.14 -16.02 50.47
N ALA A 739 -4.63 -17.23 50.21
CA ALA A 739 -4.16 -18.44 50.87
C ALA A 739 -2.66 -18.69 50.64
N ALA A 740 -2.18 -18.49 49.41
CA ALA A 740 -0.77 -18.67 49.06
C ALA A 740 0.15 -17.70 49.83
N LEU A 741 -0.28 -16.45 49.97
CA LEU A 741 0.53 -15.38 50.57
C LEU A 741 0.37 -15.27 52.09
N TRP A 742 -0.73 -15.75 52.67
CA TRP A 742 -1.16 -15.46 54.04
C TRP A 742 -0.07 -15.55 55.12
N ASP A 743 0.69 -16.65 55.12
CA ASP A 743 1.71 -16.94 56.14
C ASP A 743 2.97 -16.07 56.01
N ARG A 744 3.09 -15.30 54.92
CA ARG A 744 4.26 -14.47 54.59
C ARG A 744 4.01 -12.97 54.71
N LEU A 745 2.75 -12.55 54.77
CA LEU A 745 2.36 -11.15 54.91
C LEU A 745 2.57 -10.64 56.33
N SER A 746 2.86 -9.35 56.49
CA SER A 746 2.90 -8.71 57.80
C SER A 746 1.51 -8.62 58.43
N ASP A 747 1.44 -8.52 59.76
CA ASP A 747 0.18 -8.39 60.49
C ASP A 747 -0.58 -7.09 60.16
N ASP A 748 0.12 -6.08 59.65
CA ASP A 748 -0.45 -4.78 59.24
C ASP A 748 -0.95 -4.78 57.78
N SER A 749 -0.69 -5.84 57.00
CA SER A 749 -1.19 -5.98 55.62
C SER A 749 -2.72 -5.88 55.56
N THR A 750 -3.24 -5.33 54.46
CA THR A 750 -4.70 -5.24 54.27
C THR A 750 -5.35 -6.62 54.19
N ALA A 751 -4.64 -7.65 53.73
CA ALA A 751 -5.10 -9.04 53.76
C ALA A 751 -5.54 -9.50 55.17
N LYS A 752 -4.69 -9.26 56.18
CA LYS A 752 -4.90 -9.72 57.56
C LYS A 752 -5.74 -8.77 58.40
N THR A 753 -5.76 -7.49 58.04
CA THR A 753 -6.53 -6.48 58.77
C THR A 753 -7.98 -6.36 58.28
N SER A 754 -8.28 -6.79 57.05
CA SER A 754 -9.61 -6.68 56.44
C SER A 754 -10.31 -8.02 56.13
N GLY A 755 -9.64 -9.16 56.33
CA GLY A 755 -10.20 -10.48 56.01
C GLY A 755 -9.78 -11.59 56.96
N ASP A 756 -10.46 -12.72 56.87
CA ASP A 756 -10.13 -13.96 57.58
C ASP A 756 -9.16 -14.83 56.76
N ARG A 757 -8.35 -15.64 57.44
CA ARG A 757 -7.45 -16.62 56.78
C ARG A 757 -8.30 -17.61 55.97
N PRO A 758 -8.03 -17.77 54.65
CA PRO A 758 -8.68 -18.83 53.88
C PRO A 758 -8.33 -20.22 54.42
N GLU A 759 -9.29 -21.16 54.40
CA GLU A 759 -9.05 -22.55 54.85
C GLU A 759 -8.10 -23.30 53.91
N LEU A 760 -8.02 -22.89 52.64
CA LEU A 760 -7.16 -23.49 51.61
C LEU A 760 -5.70 -23.52 52.10
N TRP A 761 -5.10 -24.72 52.09
CA TRP A 761 -3.73 -25.00 52.56
C TRP A 761 -3.42 -24.61 54.01
N SER A 762 -4.43 -24.34 54.85
CA SER A 762 -4.21 -23.99 56.27
C SER A 762 -3.51 -25.09 57.09
N ASP A 763 -3.67 -26.36 56.69
CA ASP A 763 -3.01 -27.51 57.29
C ASP A 763 -1.65 -27.87 56.63
N LEU A 764 -1.24 -27.13 55.60
CA LEU A 764 0.01 -27.36 54.87
C LEU A 764 1.02 -26.26 55.17
N THR A 765 2.31 -26.58 55.03
CA THR A 765 3.39 -25.59 55.06
C THR A 765 3.94 -25.45 53.66
N LEU A 766 3.54 -24.39 52.96
CA LEU A 766 4.06 -24.07 51.62
C LEU A 766 5.49 -23.55 51.72
N THR A 767 6.36 -23.95 50.81
CA THR A 767 7.66 -23.30 50.62
C THR A 767 7.47 -21.91 49.99
N ASP A 768 8.50 -21.05 50.08
CA ASP A 768 8.43 -19.72 49.46
C ASP A 768 8.26 -19.81 47.94
N VAL A 769 8.92 -20.76 47.30
CA VAL A 769 8.80 -21.01 45.87
C VAL A 769 7.38 -21.46 45.51
N MET A 770 6.76 -22.34 46.30
CA MET A 770 5.37 -22.76 46.07
C MET A 770 4.42 -21.59 46.21
N ALA A 771 4.52 -20.82 47.29
CA ALA A 771 3.67 -19.65 47.53
C ALA A 771 3.78 -18.62 46.39
N GLN A 772 5.00 -18.35 45.92
CA GLN A 772 5.23 -17.50 44.76
C GLN A 772 4.53 -18.03 43.49
N GLN A 773 4.71 -19.31 43.14
CA GLN A 773 4.11 -19.87 41.93
C GLN A 773 2.58 -19.90 42.00
N LEU A 774 2.01 -20.25 43.16
CA LEU A 774 0.56 -20.29 43.36
C LEU A 774 -0.04 -18.89 43.27
N ALA A 775 0.55 -17.89 43.93
CA ALA A 775 0.05 -16.52 43.89
C ALA A 775 0.13 -15.91 42.49
N LEU A 776 1.32 -15.95 41.86
CA LEU A 776 1.53 -15.29 40.56
C LEU A 776 0.68 -15.92 39.45
N LYS A 777 0.67 -17.25 39.33
CA LYS A 777 -0.12 -17.94 38.29
C LYS A 777 -1.62 -17.91 38.56
N GLY A 778 -2.02 -17.86 39.84
CA GLY A 778 -3.41 -17.61 40.22
C GLY A 778 -3.92 -16.27 39.71
N VAL A 779 -3.08 -15.23 39.78
CA VAL A 779 -3.38 -13.93 39.17
C VAL A 779 -3.40 -14.02 37.64
N GLN A 780 -2.33 -14.53 37.04
CA GLN A 780 -2.15 -14.57 35.57
C GLN A 780 -3.21 -15.38 34.81
N TYR A 781 -3.77 -16.41 35.42
CA TYR A 781 -4.59 -17.40 34.69
C TYR A 781 -5.96 -17.68 35.31
N GLN A 782 -6.24 -17.21 36.53
CA GLN A 782 -7.61 -17.25 37.08
C GLN A 782 -8.26 -15.86 37.05
N HIS A 783 -7.54 -14.80 37.44
CA HIS A 783 -8.12 -13.45 37.53
C HIS A 783 -8.25 -12.78 36.17
N THR A 784 -7.15 -12.65 35.43
CA THR A 784 -7.16 -11.97 34.12
C THR A 784 -7.93 -12.76 33.07
N TRP A 785 -7.84 -14.09 33.12
CA TRP A 785 -8.58 -14.98 32.21
C TRP A 785 -10.09 -14.79 32.33
N ILE A 786 -10.66 -14.88 33.54
CA ILE A 786 -12.12 -14.71 33.71
C ILE A 786 -12.55 -13.29 33.36
N TYR A 787 -11.72 -12.29 33.67
CA TYR A 787 -12.04 -10.89 33.40
C TYR A 787 -11.96 -10.54 31.91
N SER A 788 -11.06 -11.17 31.14
CA SER A 788 -11.06 -11.06 29.68
C SER A 788 -12.37 -11.61 29.09
N THR A 789 -12.86 -12.75 29.57
CA THR A 789 -14.15 -13.30 29.11
C THR A 789 -15.35 -12.44 29.52
N HIS A 790 -15.28 -11.79 30.69
CA HIS A 790 -16.30 -10.85 31.16
C HIS A 790 -16.52 -9.70 30.17
N GLU A 791 -15.44 -9.10 29.67
CA GLU A 791 -15.57 -7.98 28.74
C GLU A 791 -16.12 -8.42 27.37
N LEU A 792 -15.84 -9.64 26.92
CA LEU A 792 -16.50 -10.22 25.74
C LEU A 792 -18.01 -10.39 25.95
N TYR A 793 -18.46 -10.89 27.11
CA TYR A 793 -19.90 -10.98 27.41
C TYR A 793 -20.56 -9.61 27.58
N SER A 794 -19.85 -8.65 28.18
CA SER A 794 -20.24 -7.24 28.28
C SER A 794 -20.44 -6.66 26.87
N SER A 795 -19.54 -6.93 25.93
CA SER A 795 -19.66 -6.55 24.52
C SER A 795 -20.92 -7.12 23.88
N LEU A 796 -21.18 -8.43 24.01
CA LEU A 796 -22.39 -9.06 23.49
C LEU A 796 -23.65 -8.41 24.06
N SER A 797 -23.70 -8.19 25.38
CA SER A 797 -24.85 -7.54 26.03
C SER A 797 -25.07 -6.11 25.52
N LYS A 798 -24.01 -5.35 25.26
CA LYS A 798 -24.09 -3.99 24.68
C LYS A 798 -24.57 -4.04 23.22
N CYS A 799 -24.10 -5.01 22.43
CA CYS A 799 -24.52 -5.20 21.04
C CYS A 799 -26.03 -5.50 20.96
N GLU A 800 -26.50 -6.45 21.77
CA GLU A 800 -27.92 -6.82 21.86
C GLU A 800 -28.81 -5.68 22.37
N ALA A 801 -28.28 -4.82 23.24
CA ALA A 801 -28.95 -3.62 23.70
C ALA A 801 -28.98 -2.50 22.66
N GLY A 802 -28.32 -2.67 21.51
CA GLY A 802 -28.29 -1.72 20.41
C GLY A 802 -27.16 -0.69 20.49
N ASN A 803 -26.19 -0.88 21.38
CA ASN A 803 -25.08 0.05 21.58
C ASN A 803 -23.82 -0.44 20.87
N VAL A 804 -23.63 -0.03 19.62
CA VAL A 804 -22.50 -0.37 18.75
C VAL A 804 -21.53 0.80 18.54
N ASP A 805 -21.52 1.76 19.46
CA ASP A 805 -20.59 2.89 19.43
C ASP A 805 -19.14 2.42 19.68
N ASP A 806 -18.21 2.79 18.81
CA ASP A 806 -16.84 2.30 18.86
C ASP A 806 -16.15 2.63 20.21
N ASN A 807 -16.38 3.80 20.81
CA ASN A 807 -15.65 4.25 22.00
C ASN A 807 -16.34 3.94 23.34
N SER A 808 -17.60 3.53 23.34
CA SER A 808 -18.36 3.30 24.59
C SER A 808 -19.31 2.10 24.56
N GLY A 809 -19.54 1.54 23.37
CA GLY A 809 -20.47 0.46 23.10
C GLY A 809 -19.84 -0.92 23.11
N ALA A 810 -20.42 -1.81 22.32
CA ALA A 810 -19.96 -3.19 22.17
C ALA A 810 -18.50 -3.31 21.67
N PRO A 811 -18.05 -2.53 20.67
CA PRO A 811 -16.66 -2.61 20.20
C PRO A 811 -15.65 -2.26 21.29
N HIS A 812 -15.95 -1.28 22.14
CA HIS A 812 -15.07 -0.93 23.25
C HIS A 812 -14.87 -2.10 24.24
N ALA A 813 -15.96 -2.75 24.65
CA ALA A 813 -15.85 -3.94 25.51
C ALA A 813 -15.20 -5.14 24.81
N TRP A 814 -15.31 -5.22 23.49
CA TRP A 814 -14.63 -6.26 22.72
C TRP A 814 -13.11 -6.07 22.76
N ASP A 815 -12.66 -4.83 22.55
CA ASP A 815 -11.25 -4.45 22.64
C ASP A 815 -10.70 -4.59 24.08
N GLU A 816 -11.48 -4.25 25.11
CA GLU A 816 -11.12 -4.46 26.52
C GLU A 816 -10.84 -5.96 26.78
N GLY A 817 -11.64 -6.85 26.19
CA GLY A 817 -11.43 -8.29 26.26
C GLY A 817 -10.08 -8.75 25.71
N TRP A 818 -9.61 -8.17 24.60
CA TRP A 818 -8.27 -8.44 24.06
C TRP A 818 -7.17 -7.85 24.94
N ALA A 819 -7.34 -6.61 25.40
CA ALA A 819 -6.38 -5.93 26.26
C ALA A 819 -6.08 -6.73 27.55
N PHE A 820 -7.10 -7.35 28.16
CA PHE A 820 -6.93 -8.22 29.33
C PHE A 820 -6.43 -9.64 29.03
N TYR A 821 -6.43 -10.06 27.76
CA TYR A 821 -5.82 -11.32 27.32
C TYR A 821 -4.33 -11.15 27.00
N ALA A 822 -3.99 -10.08 26.27
CA ALA A 822 -2.66 -9.80 25.75
C ALA A 822 -1.78 -9.01 26.72
N GLY A 823 -2.28 -7.88 27.22
CA GLY A 823 -1.53 -6.93 28.04
C GLY A 823 -0.62 -6.00 27.23
N SER A 824 -0.24 -4.87 27.83
CA SER A 824 0.63 -3.85 27.22
C SER A 824 2.06 -4.33 26.96
N LEU A 825 2.60 -5.21 27.80
CA LEU A 825 3.93 -5.81 27.70
C LEU A 825 4.06 -6.82 26.57
N ALA A 826 2.96 -7.20 25.91
CA ALA A 826 3.01 -7.95 24.66
C ALA A 826 3.44 -7.06 23.46
N GLY A 827 3.47 -5.74 23.64
CA GLY A 827 3.87 -4.81 22.59
C GLY A 827 2.85 -4.75 21.47
N VAL A 828 3.23 -4.12 20.37
CA VAL A 828 2.37 -3.92 19.20
C VAL A 828 2.16 -5.20 18.41
N ASP A 829 3.17 -6.08 18.36
CA ASP A 829 3.25 -7.27 17.51
C ASP A 829 3.15 -8.60 18.29
N GLY A 830 3.10 -8.53 19.62
CA GLY A 830 3.00 -9.71 20.48
C GLY A 830 4.33 -10.40 20.73
N LYS A 831 5.45 -9.87 20.23
CA LYS A 831 6.75 -10.56 20.27
C LYS A 831 7.52 -10.28 21.56
N THR A 832 7.12 -9.27 22.34
CA THR A 832 7.77 -8.95 23.61
C THR A 832 7.30 -9.88 24.75
N SER A 833 8.13 -9.99 25.79
CA SER A 833 7.83 -10.87 26.93
C SER A 833 6.67 -10.33 27.80
N GLY A 834 5.45 -10.73 27.48
CA GLY A 834 4.24 -10.38 28.26
C GLY A 834 4.04 -11.21 29.54
N GLN A 835 3.10 -10.77 30.38
CA GLN A 835 2.76 -11.44 31.65
C GLN A 835 1.45 -12.24 31.61
N LEU A 836 0.64 -12.09 30.56
CA LEU A 836 -0.73 -12.63 30.50
C LEU A 836 -0.84 -13.88 29.62
N SER A 837 -2.06 -14.22 29.21
CA SER A 837 -2.38 -15.48 28.53
C SER A 837 -1.83 -15.53 27.09
N TYR A 838 -1.74 -14.39 26.40
CA TYR A 838 -1.08 -14.32 25.09
C TYR A 838 0.38 -14.81 25.15
N ALA A 839 1.18 -14.26 26.07
CA ALA A 839 2.57 -14.66 26.27
C ALA A 839 2.70 -16.11 26.78
N LEU A 840 1.71 -16.61 27.54
CA LEU A 840 1.65 -18.03 27.90
C LEU A 840 1.54 -18.90 26.65
N ALA A 841 0.62 -18.58 25.73
CA ALA A 841 0.39 -19.37 24.52
C ALA A 841 1.67 -19.48 23.66
N ASP A 842 2.38 -18.38 23.43
CA ASP A 842 3.65 -18.38 22.70
C ASP A 842 4.72 -19.18 23.43
N LYS A 843 4.79 -19.06 24.76
CA LYS A 843 5.72 -19.87 25.56
C LYS A 843 5.38 -21.35 25.56
N ARG A 844 4.10 -21.72 25.43
CA ARG A 844 3.68 -23.13 25.40
C ARG A 844 3.85 -23.73 24.01
N CYS A 845 3.67 -22.96 22.94
CA CYS A 845 3.79 -23.50 21.59
C CYS A 845 5.16 -24.15 21.36
N GLY A 846 6.25 -23.52 21.82
CA GLY A 846 7.60 -24.05 21.65
C GLY A 846 7.88 -25.29 22.50
N ASN A 847 7.00 -25.59 23.46
CA ASN A 847 7.05 -26.85 24.22
C ASN A 847 6.21 -27.94 23.56
N PHE A 848 5.16 -27.59 22.82
CA PHE A 848 4.15 -28.52 22.32
C PHE A 848 4.18 -28.75 20.80
N GLY A 849 5.09 -28.09 20.09
CA GLY A 849 5.20 -28.17 18.63
C GLY A 849 3.97 -27.60 17.94
N THR A 850 3.58 -26.39 18.36
CA THR A 850 2.40 -25.68 17.82
C THR A 850 2.73 -24.21 17.48
N CYS A 851 3.99 -23.91 17.15
CA CYS A 851 4.46 -22.57 16.78
C CYS A 851 4.50 -22.38 15.24
N VAL A 852 4.82 -21.17 14.79
CA VAL A 852 4.91 -20.80 13.37
C VAL A 852 6.15 -21.35 12.66
N ASP A 853 7.20 -21.69 13.43
CA ASP A 853 8.48 -22.23 12.95
C ASP A 853 8.49 -23.76 12.81
N ASP A 854 7.36 -24.44 13.09
CA ASP A 854 7.21 -25.88 12.94
C ASP A 854 6.91 -26.26 11.46
N ASP A 855 7.80 -27.04 10.82
CA ASP A 855 7.65 -27.54 9.44
C ASP A 855 7.22 -29.03 9.44
N PRO A 856 6.07 -29.39 8.81
CA PRO A 856 5.14 -28.53 8.09
C PRO A 856 4.13 -27.81 8.99
N LEU A 857 3.81 -26.56 8.63
CA LEU A 857 2.73 -25.80 9.25
C LEU A 857 1.37 -26.49 9.04
N PRO A 858 0.41 -26.32 9.98
CA PRO A 858 -0.97 -26.72 9.75
C PRO A 858 -1.56 -26.07 8.50
N ALA A 859 -2.41 -26.77 7.76
CA ALA A 859 -2.92 -26.33 6.46
C ALA A 859 -3.74 -25.01 6.47
N TRP A 860 -4.25 -24.58 7.63
CA TRP A 860 -4.99 -23.32 7.80
C TRP A 860 -4.10 -22.13 8.16
N ARG A 861 -2.81 -22.37 8.45
CA ARG A 861 -1.89 -21.42 9.05
C ARG A 861 -0.81 -21.00 8.05
N THR A 862 -0.49 -19.71 8.06
CA THR A 862 0.64 -19.14 7.30
C THR A 862 1.71 -18.60 8.25
N SER A 863 2.88 -18.24 7.71
CA SER A 863 3.93 -17.57 8.49
C SER A 863 3.53 -16.17 8.96
N ASP A 864 2.55 -15.55 8.28
CA ASP A 864 2.29 -14.11 8.34
C ASP A 864 1.04 -13.76 9.16
N ASP A 865 0.50 -14.73 9.90
CA ASP A 865 -0.69 -14.59 10.75
C ASP A 865 -0.54 -13.59 11.92
N GLY A 866 0.61 -12.91 12.05
CA GLY A 866 0.88 -11.90 13.08
C GLY A 866 1.00 -12.46 14.49
N ALA A 867 1.13 -13.78 14.65
CA ALA A 867 1.22 -14.45 15.95
C ALA A 867 2.13 -15.68 15.91
N ASN A 868 2.91 -15.89 16.98
CA ASN A 868 3.87 -17.00 17.06
C ASN A 868 3.20 -18.36 17.36
N SER A 869 2.19 -18.42 18.22
CA SER A 869 1.46 -19.67 18.52
C SER A 869 0.20 -19.89 17.68
N ASN A 870 -0.13 -21.15 17.38
CA ASN A 870 -1.39 -21.54 16.73
C ASN A 870 -2.61 -20.94 17.46
N VAL A 871 -2.57 -20.94 18.80
CA VAL A 871 -3.63 -20.39 19.65
C VAL A 871 -3.81 -18.89 19.41
N ASN A 872 -2.72 -18.11 19.46
CA ASN A 872 -2.81 -16.66 19.26
C ASN A 872 -3.21 -16.31 17.82
N ALA A 873 -2.76 -17.07 16.81
CA ALA A 873 -3.21 -16.89 15.43
C ALA A 873 -4.72 -17.08 15.27
N LYS A 874 -5.29 -18.18 15.79
CA LYS A 874 -6.74 -18.43 15.78
C LYS A 874 -7.51 -17.35 16.53
N LEU A 875 -7.04 -16.97 17.72
CA LEU A 875 -7.66 -15.92 18.51
C LEU A 875 -7.66 -14.59 17.77
N LEU A 876 -6.55 -14.23 17.13
CA LEU A 876 -6.43 -12.97 16.43
C LEU A 876 -7.43 -12.86 15.28
N ARG A 877 -7.58 -13.93 14.48
CA ARG A 877 -8.61 -14.02 13.43
C ARG A 877 -10.03 -13.87 14.00
N LEU A 878 -10.33 -14.55 15.12
CA LEU A 878 -11.64 -14.48 15.79
C LEU A 878 -11.94 -13.09 16.37
N TYR A 879 -10.95 -12.46 17.00
CA TYR A 879 -11.12 -11.13 17.60
C TYR A 879 -11.34 -10.08 16.53
N ARG A 880 -10.61 -10.12 15.40
CA ARG A 880 -10.81 -9.20 14.27
C ARG A 880 -12.19 -9.39 13.62
N ALA A 881 -12.59 -10.64 13.34
CA ALA A 881 -13.92 -10.94 12.79
C ALA A 881 -15.05 -10.50 13.74
N GLY A 882 -14.89 -10.75 15.04
CA GLY A 882 -15.86 -10.36 16.04
C GLY A 882 -15.92 -8.86 16.28
N GLN A 883 -14.81 -8.13 16.19
CA GLN A 883 -14.79 -6.67 16.24
C GLN A 883 -15.66 -6.09 15.12
N GLN A 884 -15.61 -6.64 13.90
CA GLN A 884 -16.49 -6.23 12.80
C GLN A 884 -17.96 -6.62 13.06
N ALA A 885 -18.21 -7.79 13.66
CA ALA A 885 -19.56 -8.24 13.96
C ALA A 885 -20.24 -7.38 15.04
N VAL A 886 -19.53 -6.99 16.11
CA VAL A 886 -20.10 -6.17 17.19
C VAL A 886 -20.34 -4.70 16.81
N ARG A 887 -19.81 -4.26 15.67
CA ARG A 887 -20.09 -2.93 15.08
C ARG A 887 -21.37 -2.91 14.23
N ASP A 888 -21.89 -4.09 13.88
CA ASP A 888 -23.12 -4.24 13.09
C ASP A 888 -24.22 -4.91 13.92
N LEU A 889 -25.28 -4.14 14.19
CA LEU A 889 -26.47 -4.60 14.93
C LEU A 889 -27.11 -5.87 14.38
N SER A 890 -26.95 -6.14 13.08
CA SER A 890 -27.50 -7.35 12.44
C SER A 890 -26.63 -8.61 12.66
N ARG A 891 -25.42 -8.44 13.19
CA ARG A 891 -24.39 -9.48 13.35
C ARG A 891 -24.03 -9.78 14.82
N CYS A 892 -24.75 -9.21 15.79
CA CYS A 892 -24.51 -9.49 17.22
C CYS A 892 -24.62 -10.99 17.57
N ASP A 893 -25.52 -11.74 16.91
CA ASP A 893 -25.65 -13.19 17.11
C ASP A 893 -24.43 -13.97 16.57
N GLU A 894 -23.78 -13.44 15.53
CA GLU A 894 -22.54 -14.01 14.98
C GLU A 894 -21.37 -13.82 15.95
N ALA A 895 -21.25 -12.63 16.55
CA ALA A 895 -20.24 -12.33 17.56
C ALA A 895 -20.28 -13.29 18.76
N ARG A 896 -21.49 -13.73 19.16
CA ARG A 896 -21.65 -14.74 20.22
C ARG A 896 -20.97 -16.07 19.86
N GLY A 897 -21.08 -16.52 18.62
CA GLY A 897 -20.41 -17.73 18.15
C GLY A 897 -18.88 -17.62 18.22
N TYR A 898 -18.34 -16.43 17.95
CA TYR A 898 -16.90 -16.19 18.09
C TYR A 898 -16.43 -16.20 19.54
N VAL A 899 -17.21 -15.66 20.48
CA VAL A 899 -16.87 -15.70 21.91
C VAL A 899 -16.71 -17.15 22.40
N ASP A 900 -17.61 -18.05 21.99
CA ASP A 900 -17.51 -19.48 22.35
C ASP A 900 -16.21 -20.13 21.84
N LEU A 901 -15.79 -19.78 20.62
CA LEU A 901 -14.54 -20.25 20.02
C LEU A 901 -13.30 -19.63 20.66
N ILE A 902 -13.36 -18.33 20.98
CA ILE A 902 -12.30 -17.61 21.69
C ILE A 902 -12.03 -18.30 23.03
N ILE A 903 -13.07 -18.57 23.82
CA ILE A 903 -12.92 -19.22 25.14
C ILE A 903 -12.35 -20.64 25.00
N SER A 904 -12.73 -21.35 23.94
CA SER A 904 -12.21 -22.68 23.62
C SER A 904 -10.70 -22.62 23.34
N GLN A 905 -10.27 -21.69 22.49
CA GLN A 905 -8.84 -21.51 22.15
C GLN A 905 -8.02 -20.98 23.32
N MET A 906 -8.55 -20.05 24.13
CA MET A 906 -7.92 -19.58 25.38
C MET A 906 -7.67 -20.71 26.40
N SER A 907 -8.39 -21.83 26.31
CA SER A 907 -8.23 -22.98 27.21
C SER A 907 -7.00 -23.84 26.88
N VAL A 908 -6.53 -23.81 25.63
CA VAL A 908 -5.48 -24.69 25.11
C VAL A 908 -4.16 -24.50 25.87
N SER A 909 -3.72 -23.24 26.05
CA SER A 909 -2.45 -22.92 26.70
C SER A 909 -2.45 -23.26 28.20
N LEU A 910 -3.61 -23.21 28.86
CA LEU A 910 -3.79 -23.67 30.25
C LEU A 910 -3.67 -25.19 30.35
N ILE A 911 -4.26 -25.93 29.41
CA ILE A 911 -4.15 -27.40 29.32
C ILE A 911 -2.71 -27.82 29.06
N GLN A 912 -2.03 -27.20 28.09
CA GLN A 912 -0.61 -27.42 27.80
C GLN A 912 0.26 -27.18 29.05
N GLY A 913 -0.01 -26.10 29.79
CA GLY A 913 0.61 -25.83 31.08
C GLY A 913 0.39 -26.96 32.09
N ALA A 914 -0.87 -27.31 32.34
CA ALA A 914 -1.24 -28.34 33.31
C ALA A 914 -0.62 -29.70 32.99
N ILE A 915 -0.70 -30.17 31.74
CA ILE A 915 -0.16 -31.46 31.30
C ILE A 915 1.36 -31.50 31.46
N ARG A 916 2.08 -30.45 31.04
CA ARG A 916 3.54 -30.38 31.18
C ARG A 916 3.96 -30.48 32.65
N TYR A 917 3.30 -29.75 33.54
CA TYR A 917 3.67 -29.74 34.94
C TYR A 917 3.18 -30.98 35.70
N ALA A 918 2.11 -31.63 35.26
CA ALA A 918 1.72 -32.97 35.72
C ALA A 918 2.84 -33.98 35.43
N TRP A 919 3.35 -33.97 34.19
CA TRP A 919 4.45 -34.85 33.78
C TRP A 919 5.73 -34.58 34.58
N ARG A 920 6.12 -33.31 34.73
CA ARG A 920 7.28 -32.91 35.55
C ARG A 920 7.13 -33.23 37.05
N SER A 921 5.90 -33.41 37.54
CA SER A 921 5.65 -33.64 38.97
C SER A 921 5.44 -35.12 39.31
N ASP A 922 5.25 -35.99 38.32
CA ASP A 922 5.09 -37.43 38.54
C ASP A 922 6.46 -38.08 38.84
N PRO A 923 6.65 -38.72 40.01
CA PRO A 923 7.87 -39.45 40.33
C PRO A 923 8.23 -40.56 39.34
N ASN A 924 7.26 -41.06 38.56
CA ASN A 924 7.44 -42.07 37.51
C ASN A 924 7.51 -41.47 36.11
N GLY A 925 7.31 -40.15 35.96
CA GLY A 925 7.15 -39.44 34.70
C GLY A 925 8.45 -39.09 33.95
N GLY A 926 9.64 -39.38 34.48
CA GLY A 926 10.91 -39.14 33.75
C GLY A 926 11.38 -37.67 33.69
N GLY A 927 10.59 -36.71 34.15
CA GLY A 927 11.02 -35.34 34.43
C GLY A 927 11.66 -35.20 35.82
N GLU A 928 12.54 -34.21 36.00
CA GLU A 928 13.19 -33.84 37.27
C GLU A 928 12.32 -34.15 38.49
N THR A 929 12.77 -35.04 39.39
CA THR A 929 12.07 -35.33 40.66
C THR A 929 11.63 -34.03 41.31
N VAL A 930 10.37 -33.94 41.78
CA VAL A 930 9.84 -32.78 42.52
C VAL A 930 10.93 -32.30 43.47
N SER A 931 11.54 -31.16 43.16
CA SER A 931 12.60 -30.59 43.96
C SER A 931 12.06 -30.37 45.37
N SER A 932 12.95 -30.36 46.38
CA SER A 932 12.52 -30.15 47.76
C SER A 932 11.78 -28.82 47.99
N ASP A 933 11.87 -27.89 47.03
CA ASP A 933 11.14 -26.61 47.04
C ASP A 933 9.71 -26.69 46.47
N GLY A 934 9.28 -27.81 45.87
CA GLY A 934 7.91 -28.04 45.40
C GLY A 934 7.45 -27.22 44.19
N LYS A 935 8.36 -26.56 43.46
CA LYS A 935 8.02 -25.61 42.38
C LYS A 935 7.09 -26.18 41.31
N THR A 936 7.47 -27.31 40.70
CA THR A 936 6.76 -27.91 39.55
C THR A 936 5.34 -28.33 39.92
N LEU A 937 5.13 -28.82 41.15
CA LEU A 937 3.82 -29.20 41.65
C LEU A 937 2.92 -28.00 41.92
N ALA A 938 3.49 -26.89 42.42
CA ALA A 938 2.76 -25.63 42.57
C ALA A 938 2.31 -25.06 41.22
N GLU A 939 3.16 -25.15 40.19
CA GLU A 939 2.79 -24.77 38.82
C GLU A 939 1.69 -25.70 38.28
N PHE A 940 1.78 -27.03 38.47
CA PHE A 940 0.72 -27.96 38.08
C PHE A 940 -0.61 -27.60 38.76
N ASN A 941 -0.60 -27.34 40.07
CA ASN A 941 -1.79 -26.94 40.79
C ASN A 941 -2.40 -25.67 40.21
N ALA A 942 -1.61 -24.61 39.99
CA ALA A 942 -2.13 -23.34 39.49
C ALA A 942 -2.76 -23.45 38.09
N PHE A 943 -2.12 -24.15 37.15
CA PHE A 943 -2.70 -24.36 35.82
C PHE A 943 -3.94 -25.25 35.88
N ALA A 944 -3.92 -26.32 36.67
CA ALA A 944 -5.07 -27.20 36.81
C ALA A 944 -6.27 -26.46 37.41
N GLN A 945 -6.09 -25.66 38.46
CA GLN A 945 -7.19 -24.90 39.06
C GLN A 945 -7.79 -23.86 38.11
N ALA A 946 -7.00 -23.29 37.18
CA ALA A 946 -7.52 -22.35 36.18
C ALA A 946 -8.47 -23.01 35.16
N ILE A 947 -8.26 -24.29 34.82
CA ILE A 947 -9.06 -24.98 33.80
C ILE A 947 -10.05 -26.01 34.36
N LEU A 948 -9.88 -26.45 35.61
CA LEU A 948 -10.71 -27.49 36.23
C LEU A 948 -12.23 -27.23 36.16
N PRO A 949 -12.73 -26.00 36.33
CA PRO A 949 -14.16 -25.75 36.18
C PRO A 949 -14.68 -26.06 34.77
N ARG A 950 -13.89 -25.72 33.73
CA ARG A 950 -14.15 -26.08 32.32
C ARG A 950 -14.19 -27.57 32.11
N ILE A 951 -13.23 -28.30 32.69
CA ILE A 951 -13.21 -29.75 32.58
C ILE A 951 -14.40 -30.36 33.32
N ALA A 952 -14.80 -29.80 34.47
CA ALA A 952 -15.87 -30.35 35.29
C ALA A 952 -17.26 -30.20 34.66
N SER A 953 -17.49 -29.14 33.88
CA SER A 953 -18.73 -28.97 33.13
C SER A 953 -18.87 -29.99 31.99
N CYS A 954 -17.75 -30.39 31.39
CA CYS A 954 -17.67 -31.41 30.35
C CYS A 954 -17.70 -32.84 30.90
N ASP A 955 -16.82 -33.15 31.85
CA ASP A 955 -16.70 -34.44 32.51
C ASP A 955 -16.23 -34.27 33.97
N ALA A 956 -17.18 -34.30 34.89
CA ALA A 956 -16.93 -34.21 36.33
C ALA A 956 -16.02 -35.34 36.87
N ALA A 957 -16.01 -36.52 36.24
CA ALA A 957 -15.14 -37.62 36.66
C ALA A 957 -13.69 -37.37 36.21
N ALA A 958 -13.48 -36.88 34.99
CA ALA A 958 -12.17 -36.45 34.50
C ALA A 958 -11.61 -35.30 35.36
N ALA A 959 -12.43 -34.30 35.67
CA ALA A 959 -12.05 -33.21 36.56
C ALA A 959 -11.65 -33.71 37.95
N ALA A 960 -12.38 -34.68 38.52
CA ALA A 960 -12.02 -35.28 39.81
C ALA A 960 -10.65 -35.99 39.77
N VAL A 961 -10.32 -36.66 38.67
CA VAL A 961 -8.99 -37.26 38.47
C VAL A 961 -7.90 -36.20 38.42
N ILE A 962 -8.10 -35.12 37.66
CA ILE A 962 -7.13 -34.02 37.55
C ILE A 962 -6.96 -33.32 38.91
N ALA A 963 -8.07 -32.98 39.59
CA ALA A 963 -8.05 -32.32 40.89
C ALA A 963 -7.33 -33.15 41.96
N THR A 964 -7.56 -34.47 41.97
CA THR A 964 -6.87 -35.39 42.89
C THR A 964 -5.36 -35.40 42.64
N ASN A 965 -4.94 -35.35 41.38
CA ASN A 965 -3.52 -35.40 41.02
C ASN A 965 -2.80 -34.05 41.17
N ALA A 966 -3.53 -32.95 40.98
CA ALA A 966 -3.02 -31.59 41.13
C ALA A 966 -2.96 -31.13 42.60
N ALA A 967 -3.60 -31.85 43.53
CA ALA A 967 -3.59 -31.53 44.95
C ALA A 967 -2.16 -31.56 45.53
N ILE A 968 -1.85 -30.59 46.38
CA ILE A 968 -0.55 -30.51 47.06
C ILE A 968 -0.57 -31.47 48.28
N PRO A 969 0.23 -32.55 48.29
CA PRO A 969 0.27 -33.48 49.41
C PRO A 969 1.17 -32.96 50.53
N SER A 970 0.98 -33.47 51.75
CA SER A 970 1.87 -33.19 52.89
C SER A 970 3.28 -33.79 52.72
N ASP A 971 3.42 -34.81 51.89
CA ASP A 971 4.69 -35.42 51.50
C ASP A 971 4.82 -35.38 49.97
N LEU A 972 5.74 -34.53 49.49
CA LEU A 972 5.97 -34.28 48.06
C LEU A 972 6.40 -35.53 47.28
N ASN A 973 6.87 -36.59 47.95
CA ASN A 973 7.16 -37.88 47.31
C ASN A 973 5.90 -38.59 46.79
N ASN A 974 4.71 -38.17 47.24
CA ASN A 974 3.42 -38.69 46.79
C ASN A 974 2.73 -37.71 45.82
N ALA A 975 3.49 -36.84 45.15
CA ALA A 975 2.96 -36.00 44.08
C ALA A 975 2.36 -36.85 42.95
N VAL A 976 1.27 -36.37 42.34
CA VAL A 976 0.57 -37.06 41.24
C VAL A 976 0.21 -38.52 41.60
N PRO A 977 -0.59 -38.76 42.66
CA PRO A 977 -0.83 -40.10 43.20
C PRO A 977 -1.47 -41.11 42.24
N GLY A 978 -2.18 -40.65 41.21
CA GLY A 978 -2.76 -41.47 40.14
C GLY A 978 -1.83 -41.68 38.93
N GLY A 979 -0.67 -41.03 38.92
CA GLY A 979 0.28 -41.01 37.81
C GLY A 979 -0.14 -40.08 36.67
N PHE A 980 0.86 -39.63 35.91
CA PHE A 980 0.71 -38.70 34.80
C PHE A 980 -0.24 -39.23 33.71
N ALA A 981 -0.17 -40.54 33.40
CA ALA A 981 -1.02 -41.14 32.37
C ALA A 981 -2.52 -40.96 32.67
N ALA A 982 -2.93 -41.05 33.95
CA ALA A 982 -4.32 -40.82 34.33
C ALA A 982 -4.73 -39.35 34.14
N VAL A 983 -3.82 -38.41 34.38
CA VAL A 983 -4.04 -36.98 34.16
C VAL A 983 -4.19 -36.66 32.68
N LYS A 984 -3.28 -37.17 31.84
CA LYS A 984 -3.32 -36.97 30.38
C LYS A 984 -4.63 -37.49 29.79
N THR A 985 -5.00 -38.74 30.09
CA THR A 985 -6.26 -39.33 29.62
C THR A 985 -7.49 -38.54 30.09
N ALA A 986 -7.47 -38.00 31.32
CA ALA A 986 -8.56 -37.18 31.81
C ALA A 986 -8.71 -35.87 31.00
N PHE A 987 -7.61 -35.17 30.70
CA PHE A 987 -7.68 -33.98 29.84
C PHE A 987 -8.19 -34.31 28.43
N GLU A 988 -7.61 -35.32 27.78
CA GLU A 988 -7.95 -35.71 26.40
C GLU A 988 -9.41 -36.14 26.26
N SER A 989 -10.00 -36.73 27.31
CA SER A 989 -11.42 -37.10 27.30
C SER A 989 -12.38 -35.90 27.21
N ALA A 990 -11.92 -34.69 27.56
CA ALA A 990 -12.71 -33.48 27.57
C ALA A 990 -12.61 -32.65 26.27
N TYR A 991 -11.61 -32.90 25.40
CA TYR A 991 -11.30 -32.03 24.25
C TYR A 991 -12.49 -31.80 23.32
N SER A 992 -13.21 -32.87 22.96
CA SER A 992 -14.40 -32.78 22.09
C SER A 992 -15.51 -31.88 22.66
N CYS A 993 -15.68 -31.85 23.98
CA CYS A 993 -16.67 -30.99 24.64
C CYS A 993 -16.19 -29.54 24.74
N LEU A 994 -14.88 -29.33 24.92
CA LEU A 994 -14.25 -28.01 24.93
C LEU A 994 -14.08 -27.41 23.53
N ALA A 995 -14.52 -28.10 22.48
CA ALA A 995 -14.35 -27.68 21.08
C ALA A 995 -12.89 -27.39 20.70
N ILE A 996 -11.97 -28.22 21.19
CA ILE A 996 -10.54 -28.21 20.81
C ILE A 996 -10.11 -29.59 20.31
N THR A 997 -9.04 -29.65 19.54
CA THR A 997 -8.53 -30.90 18.94
C THR A 997 -7.25 -31.39 19.61
N CYS A 998 -6.83 -32.61 19.27
CA CYS A 998 -5.49 -33.10 19.64
C CYS A 998 -4.37 -32.26 18.99
N SER A 999 -4.59 -31.70 17.79
CA SER A 999 -3.62 -30.83 17.11
C SER A 999 -3.51 -29.45 17.76
N ASP A 1000 -4.60 -28.90 18.29
CA ASP A 1000 -4.58 -27.64 19.05
C ASP A 1000 -3.64 -27.74 20.26
N VAL A 1001 -3.72 -28.86 20.99
CA VAL A 1001 -2.91 -29.06 22.20
C VAL A 1001 -1.48 -29.49 21.89
N GLY A 1002 -1.26 -30.32 20.86
CA GLY A 1002 0.05 -30.82 20.48
C GLY A 1002 0.65 -31.83 21.47
N GLY A 1003 1.98 -31.99 21.44
CA GLY A 1003 2.70 -32.96 22.28
C GLY A 1003 4.05 -32.41 22.76
N LEU A 1004 4.48 -32.80 23.97
CA LEU A 1004 5.70 -32.22 24.55
C LEU A 1004 6.94 -32.67 23.76
N THR A 1005 7.65 -31.71 23.16
CA THR A 1005 8.82 -31.97 22.31
C THR A 1005 10.05 -32.36 23.13
N ASP A 1006 10.91 -33.21 22.55
CA ASP A 1006 12.17 -33.65 23.17
C ASP A 1006 13.38 -32.78 22.79
N GLY A 1007 13.17 -31.78 21.92
CA GLY A 1007 14.21 -30.89 21.39
C GLY A 1007 15.09 -31.51 20.29
N LEU A 1008 14.79 -32.73 19.84
CA LEU A 1008 15.52 -33.47 18.79
C LEU A 1008 14.61 -33.85 17.60
N GLY A 1009 13.45 -33.21 17.48
CA GLY A 1009 12.44 -33.49 16.44
C GLY A 1009 11.50 -34.66 16.77
N GLY A 1010 11.45 -35.10 18.03
CA GLY A 1010 10.52 -36.10 18.53
C GLY A 1010 9.71 -35.61 19.73
N PHE A 1011 8.87 -36.49 20.28
CA PHE A 1011 8.10 -36.24 21.49
C PHE A 1011 8.68 -37.00 22.68
N VAL A 1012 8.54 -36.41 23.86
CA VAL A 1012 8.83 -37.10 25.12
C VAL A 1012 7.88 -38.30 25.25
N SER A 1013 8.42 -39.47 25.64
CA SER A 1013 7.62 -40.70 25.74
C SER A 1013 6.44 -40.54 26.70
N GLY A 1014 5.23 -40.85 26.22
CA GLY A 1014 3.97 -40.67 26.95
C GLY A 1014 3.35 -39.28 26.80
N MET A 1015 4.06 -38.32 26.18
CA MET A 1015 3.61 -36.95 25.89
C MET A 1015 3.31 -36.72 24.41
N GLU A 1016 3.21 -37.78 23.62
CA GLU A 1016 2.83 -37.70 22.22
C GLU A 1016 1.41 -37.09 22.09
N PRO A 1017 1.12 -36.34 21.01
CA PRO A 1017 -0.24 -35.87 20.74
C PRO A 1017 -1.22 -37.06 20.71
N CYS A 1018 -2.46 -36.85 21.14
CA CYS A 1018 -3.49 -37.86 20.99
C CYS A 1018 -3.92 -38.00 19.51
N GLU A 1019 -4.58 -39.12 19.20
CA GLU A 1019 -5.26 -39.33 17.92
C GLU A 1019 -6.77 -39.28 18.16
N ASP A 1020 -7.43 -38.22 17.73
CA ASP A 1020 -8.89 -38.08 17.80
C ASP A 1020 -9.59 -38.63 16.54
N GLY A 1021 -8.82 -39.04 15.53
CA GLY A 1021 -9.34 -39.59 14.26
C GLY A 1021 -10.19 -38.59 13.48
N SER A 1022 -10.23 -37.33 13.91
CA SER A 1022 -10.90 -36.27 13.20
C SER A 1022 -10.02 -35.80 12.05
N SER A 1023 -10.56 -35.92 10.84
CA SER A 1023 -10.28 -34.98 9.74
C SER A 1023 -11.01 -33.64 9.98
N VAL A 1024 -11.18 -33.26 11.24
CA VAL A 1024 -11.23 -31.86 11.62
C VAL A 1024 -9.74 -31.49 11.72
N ASP A 1025 -8.93 -31.69 10.68
CA ASP A 1025 -8.71 -30.63 9.69
C ASP A 1025 -9.36 -29.35 10.19
N ASP A 1026 -8.52 -28.54 10.81
CA ASP A 1026 -8.75 -27.15 11.12
C ASP A 1026 -9.32 -26.48 9.87
N ASP A 1027 -10.62 -26.67 9.64
CA ASP A 1027 -11.32 -26.51 8.36
C ASP A 1027 -10.74 -25.29 7.65
N THR A 1028 -9.78 -25.50 6.75
CA THR A 1028 -8.97 -24.40 6.21
C THR A 1028 -9.89 -23.38 5.61
N ALA A 1029 -10.94 -23.86 4.91
CA ALA A 1029 -12.01 -23.04 4.41
C ALA A 1029 -12.77 -22.27 5.51
N TYR A 1030 -13.00 -22.83 6.69
CA TYR A 1030 -13.58 -22.10 7.83
C TYR A 1030 -12.66 -20.97 8.30
N TRP A 1031 -11.38 -21.23 8.57
CA TRP A 1031 -10.45 -20.22 9.06
C TRP A 1031 -10.14 -19.14 8.01
N ASP A 1032 -10.02 -19.51 6.74
CA ASP A 1032 -9.93 -18.59 5.61
C ASP A 1032 -11.18 -17.70 5.50
N ASN A 1033 -12.37 -18.27 5.73
CA ASN A 1033 -13.62 -17.50 5.75
C ASN A 1033 -13.70 -16.53 6.94
N ILE A 1034 -13.20 -16.93 8.11
CA ILE A 1034 -13.13 -16.03 9.27
C ILE A 1034 -12.16 -14.88 9.00
N GLU A 1035 -11.03 -15.17 8.36
CA GLU A 1035 -10.05 -14.17 7.95
C GLU A 1035 -10.61 -13.19 6.91
N LEU A 1036 -11.35 -13.69 5.91
CA LEU A 1036 -12.12 -12.86 4.97
C LEU A 1036 -13.13 -11.94 5.69
N LEU A 1037 -13.79 -12.42 6.75
CA LEU A 1037 -14.73 -11.64 7.56
C LEU A 1037 -14.03 -10.67 8.52
N SER A 1038 -12.75 -10.89 8.79
CA SER A 1038 -11.90 -10.08 9.67
C SER A 1038 -11.47 -8.75 9.05
N GLY A 1039 -11.55 -8.64 7.71
CA GLY A 1039 -11.16 -7.46 6.96
C GLY A 1039 -9.64 -7.28 6.80
N GLN A 1040 -8.81 -8.18 7.34
CA GLN A 1040 -7.39 -8.26 7.01
C GLN A 1040 -7.16 -9.42 6.03
N ILE A 1041 -6.99 -9.05 4.77
CA ILE A 1041 -6.11 -9.79 3.87
C ILE A 1041 -5.01 -8.79 3.51
N THR A 1042 -3.80 -9.04 4.04
CA THR A 1042 -2.57 -8.72 3.32
C THR A 1042 -2.64 -9.57 2.05
N LEU A 1043 -2.90 -8.93 0.91
CA LEU A 1043 -2.96 -9.63 -0.36
C LEU A 1043 -1.52 -9.84 -0.82
N GLU A 1044 -0.88 -10.93 -0.36
CA GLU A 1044 0.24 -11.50 -1.09
C GLU A 1044 -0.08 -12.89 -1.64
N GLU A 1045 0.25 -12.98 -2.91
CA GLU A 1045 0.49 -14.13 -3.77
C GLU A 1045 -0.66 -14.97 -4.34
N ASP A 1046 -0.61 -15.04 -5.67
CA ASP A 1046 -1.13 -16.07 -6.55
C ASP A 1046 -2.62 -16.44 -6.47
N CYS A 1047 -3.33 -16.13 -7.55
CA CYS A 1047 -4.60 -16.77 -7.88
C CYS A 1047 -4.40 -18.30 -7.88
N PRO A 1048 -5.00 -19.06 -6.95
CA PRO A 1048 -4.87 -20.51 -6.99
C PRO A 1048 -5.56 -21.01 -8.26
N GLU A 1049 -4.81 -21.72 -9.11
CA GLU A 1049 -5.36 -22.47 -10.23
C GLU A 1049 -6.33 -23.56 -9.71
N ASP A 1050 -7.37 -23.78 -10.51
CA ASP A 1050 -8.48 -24.71 -10.31
C ASP A 1050 -8.13 -26.04 -9.60
N ASP A 1051 -9.00 -26.49 -8.68
CA ASP A 1051 -9.60 -27.83 -8.76
C ASP A 1051 -10.85 -27.99 -7.84
N ASP A 1052 -11.99 -28.23 -8.51
CA ASP A 1052 -13.20 -29.01 -8.17
C ASP A 1052 -14.04 -28.77 -6.86
N ASP A 1053 -15.27 -28.28 -7.11
CA ASP A 1053 -16.55 -28.86 -6.65
C ASP A 1053 -17.29 -28.40 -5.35
N GLY A 1054 -16.98 -27.24 -4.76
CA GLY A 1054 -17.78 -26.66 -3.65
C GLY A 1054 -18.63 -25.41 -3.98
N TRP A 1055 -18.32 -24.71 -5.08
CA TRP A 1055 -18.48 -23.25 -5.16
C TRP A 1055 -19.79 -22.69 -5.76
N HIS A 1056 -20.77 -23.54 -6.13
CA HIS A 1056 -21.91 -23.08 -6.95
C HIS A 1056 -23.23 -22.76 -6.22
N SER A 1057 -23.33 -22.94 -4.89
CA SER A 1057 -24.58 -22.62 -4.14
C SER A 1057 -24.60 -21.28 -3.41
N TYR A 1058 -23.47 -20.67 -3.06
CA TYR A 1058 -23.46 -19.39 -2.32
C TYR A 1058 -23.66 -18.15 -3.22
N ARG A 1059 -23.39 -18.30 -4.53
CA ARG A 1059 -23.46 -17.25 -5.57
C ARG A 1059 -24.86 -16.68 -5.88
N ARG A 1060 -25.89 -16.95 -5.05
CA ARG A 1060 -27.28 -16.54 -5.34
C ARG A 1060 -27.97 -15.65 -4.29
N GLN A 1061 -27.41 -15.42 -3.09
CA GLN A 1061 -28.08 -14.61 -2.05
C GLN A 1061 -27.46 -13.24 -1.75
N LEU A 1062 -26.20 -12.95 -2.14
CA LEU A 1062 -25.57 -11.63 -1.96
C LEU A 1062 -26.00 -10.56 -2.99
N TRP A 1063 -26.95 -10.86 -3.88
CA TRP A 1063 -27.33 -9.96 -4.98
C TRP A 1063 -28.24 -8.77 -4.59
N THR A 1064 -28.50 -8.51 -3.30
CA THR A 1064 -29.45 -7.45 -2.86
C THR A 1064 -28.95 -6.44 -1.81
N SER A 1065 -27.71 -6.50 -1.33
CA SER A 1065 -27.14 -5.43 -0.49
C SER A 1065 -26.59 -4.31 -1.39
N ARG A 1066 -27.00 -3.06 -1.16
CA ARG A 1066 -26.74 -1.92 -2.07
C ARG A 1066 -25.26 -1.55 -2.07
N MET A 1067 -24.61 -1.67 -3.23
CA MET A 1067 -23.27 -1.11 -3.47
C MET A 1067 -23.30 0.42 -3.38
N HIS A 1068 -22.36 1.00 -2.63
CA HIS A 1068 -22.14 2.45 -2.50
C HIS A 1068 -21.12 2.96 -3.52
N SER A 1069 -21.15 4.26 -3.83
CA SER A 1069 -20.23 4.94 -4.75
C SER A 1069 -18.82 5.10 -4.18
N CYS A 1070 -17.82 5.00 -5.06
CA CYS A 1070 -16.39 5.12 -4.72
C CYS A 1070 -15.90 6.58 -4.62
N ASP A 1071 -16.82 7.56 -4.61
CA ASP A 1071 -16.53 9.00 -4.58
C ASP A 1071 -16.52 9.60 -3.16
N GLY A 1072 -16.60 8.75 -2.12
CA GLY A 1072 -16.70 9.17 -0.72
C GLY A 1072 -18.02 9.82 -0.33
N LYS A 1073 -19.01 9.96 -1.25
CA LYS A 1073 -20.29 10.64 -0.98
C LYS A 1073 -21.40 9.71 -0.49
N GLY A 1074 -21.12 8.41 -0.33
CA GLY A 1074 -22.05 7.42 0.23
C GLY A 1074 -23.32 7.19 -0.62
N GLN A 1075 -23.32 7.55 -1.90
CA GLN A 1075 -24.52 7.47 -2.75
C GLN A 1075 -24.75 6.03 -3.24
N SER A 1076 -26.00 5.59 -3.30
CA SER A 1076 -26.33 4.27 -3.86
C SER A 1076 -26.12 4.26 -5.36
N ILE A 1077 -25.41 3.26 -5.89
CA ILE A 1077 -25.16 3.11 -7.34
C ILE A 1077 -26.49 2.99 -8.09
N ALA A 1078 -26.66 3.79 -9.14
CA ALA A 1078 -27.84 3.75 -9.98
C ALA A 1078 -27.93 2.40 -10.72
N TRP A 1079 -29.13 1.83 -10.86
CA TRP A 1079 -29.34 0.50 -11.45
C TRP A 1079 -28.78 0.32 -12.87
N VAL A 1080 -28.59 1.42 -13.60
CA VAL A 1080 -28.00 1.46 -14.95
C VAL A 1080 -26.48 1.29 -14.95
N ASN A 1081 -25.82 1.57 -13.82
CA ASN A 1081 -24.36 1.56 -13.67
C ASN A 1081 -23.84 0.24 -13.06
N ARG A 1082 -24.68 -0.79 -12.97
CA ARG A 1082 -24.30 -2.12 -12.46
C ARG A 1082 -23.73 -2.98 -13.59
N GLU A 1083 -22.66 -3.71 -13.30
CA GLU A 1083 -22.10 -4.75 -14.18
C GLU A 1083 -23.11 -5.86 -14.43
N VAL A 1084 -23.09 -6.40 -15.65
CA VAL A 1084 -24.04 -7.42 -16.12
C VAL A 1084 -23.42 -8.80 -16.01
N TYR A 1085 -22.13 -8.90 -16.37
CA TYR A 1085 -21.36 -10.12 -16.34
C TYR A 1085 -19.88 -9.78 -16.19
N ASP A 1086 -19.14 -10.73 -15.63
CA ASP A 1086 -17.70 -10.73 -15.49
C ASP A 1086 -17.19 -12.12 -15.88
N ILE A 1087 -16.32 -12.20 -16.87
CA ILE A 1087 -15.76 -13.44 -17.41
C ILE A 1087 -14.25 -13.58 -17.16
N GLU A 1088 -13.63 -12.59 -16.52
CA GLU A 1088 -12.16 -12.58 -16.29
C GLU A 1088 -11.73 -13.79 -15.45
N ALA A 1089 -12.65 -14.30 -14.61
CA ALA A 1089 -12.46 -15.52 -13.83
C ALA A 1089 -12.62 -16.85 -14.61
N CYS A 1090 -13.08 -16.84 -15.86
CA CYS A 1090 -13.42 -18.05 -16.62
C CYS A 1090 -12.69 -18.12 -17.98
N CYS A 1091 -12.12 -17.02 -18.44
CA CYS A 1091 -11.55 -16.89 -19.77
C CYS A 1091 -10.30 -16.03 -19.68
N ASP A 1092 -9.18 -16.54 -20.19
CA ASP A 1092 -7.98 -15.75 -20.47
C ASP A 1092 -8.33 -14.62 -21.44
N THR A 1093 -8.60 -13.43 -20.92
CA THR A 1093 -8.98 -12.23 -21.69
C THR A 1093 -7.81 -11.64 -22.48
N ASP A 1094 -6.58 -12.02 -22.15
CA ASP A 1094 -5.37 -11.61 -22.84
C ASP A 1094 -5.15 -12.41 -24.14
N HIS A 1095 -5.90 -13.50 -24.31
CA HIS A 1095 -5.87 -14.26 -25.55
C HIS A 1095 -6.35 -13.38 -26.74
N PRO A 1096 -5.58 -13.31 -27.86
CA PRO A 1096 -5.87 -12.42 -29.00
C PRO A 1096 -7.24 -12.56 -29.65
N PHE A 1097 -7.91 -13.70 -29.43
CA PHE A 1097 -9.28 -13.95 -29.84
C PHE A 1097 -10.27 -13.00 -29.16
N TRP A 1098 -10.13 -12.79 -27.85
CA TRP A 1098 -11.03 -11.91 -27.09
C TRP A 1098 -10.79 -10.46 -27.44
N PHE A 1099 -9.53 -10.03 -27.61
CA PHE A 1099 -9.21 -8.71 -28.15
C PHE A 1099 -9.86 -8.46 -29.52
N LEU A 1100 -9.86 -9.46 -30.41
CA LEU A 1100 -10.57 -9.38 -31.69
C LEU A 1100 -12.10 -9.27 -31.52
N LEU A 1101 -12.68 -9.96 -30.55
CA LEU A 1101 -14.11 -9.85 -30.22
C LEU A 1101 -14.46 -8.51 -29.55
N MET A 1102 -13.60 -7.98 -28.68
CA MET A 1102 -13.72 -6.64 -28.09
C MET A 1102 -13.74 -5.59 -29.20
N THR A 1103 -12.84 -5.72 -30.18
CA THR A 1103 -12.70 -4.73 -31.25
C THR A 1103 -13.76 -4.84 -32.36
N LEU A 1104 -14.23 -6.04 -32.71
CA LEU A 1104 -15.22 -6.24 -33.77
C LEU A 1104 -16.67 -6.22 -33.28
N PHE A 1105 -16.94 -6.70 -32.06
CA PHE A 1105 -18.29 -6.88 -31.54
C PHE A 1105 -18.55 -6.14 -30.22
N TRP A 1106 -17.55 -5.39 -29.71
CA TRP A 1106 -17.61 -4.71 -28.42
C TRP A 1106 -17.94 -5.65 -27.25
N TYR A 1107 -17.33 -6.84 -27.28
CA TYR A 1107 -17.42 -7.81 -26.19
C TYR A 1107 -16.41 -7.45 -25.09
N ARG A 1108 -16.88 -6.89 -23.98
CA ARG A 1108 -16.04 -6.52 -22.81
C ARG A 1108 -16.18 -7.55 -21.69
N PRO A 1109 -15.14 -7.80 -20.89
CA PRO A 1109 -15.21 -8.79 -19.81
C PRO A 1109 -16.16 -8.36 -18.69
N ALA A 1110 -16.15 -7.07 -18.34
CA ALA A 1110 -16.98 -6.45 -17.29
C ALA A 1110 -17.99 -5.42 -17.86
N ALA A 1111 -18.90 -5.84 -18.75
CA ALA A 1111 -19.83 -4.92 -19.38
C ALA A 1111 -20.95 -4.44 -18.43
N THR A 1112 -21.21 -3.13 -18.39
CA THR A 1112 -22.28 -2.52 -17.60
C THR A 1112 -23.65 -2.60 -18.30
N ARG A 1113 -24.73 -2.46 -17.52
CA ARG A 1113 -26.09 -2.41 -18.08
C ARG A 1113 -26.27 -1.24 -19.04
N LEU A 1114 -25.68 -0.08 -18.75
CA LEU A 1114 -25.75 1.09 -19.63
C LEU A 1114 -25.08 0.80 -20.97
N GLU A 1115 -23.88 0.21 -20.99
CA GLU A 1115 -23.18 -0.13 -22.23
C GLU A 1115 -24.00 -1.06 -23.11
N ILE A 1116 -24.61 -2.10 -22.53
CA ILE A 1116 -25.48 -3.02 -23.26
C ILE A 1116 -26.72 -2.28 -23.80
N ILE A 1117 -27.35 -1.43 -22.98
CA ILE A 1117 -28.51 -0.63 -23.40
C ILE A 1117 -28.14 0.29 -24.57
N VAL A 1118 -27.02 1.01 -24.47
CA VAL A 1118 -26.54 1.95 -25.50
C VAL A 1118 -26.21 1.19 -26.79
N TRP A 1119 -25.57 0.03 -26.68
CA TRP A 1119 -25.25 -0.82 -27.83
C TRP A 1119 -26.52 -1.30 -28.57
N PHE A 1120 -27.53 -1.79 -27.85
CA PHE A 1120 -28.80 -2.18 -28.49
C PHE A 1120 -29.58 -0.97 -29.03
N ALA A 1121 -29.61 0.14 -28.29
CA ALA A 1121 -30.30 1.37 -28.71
C ALA A 1121 -29.70 1.94 -30.00
N PHE A 1122 -28.38 1.88 -30.16
CA PHE A 1122 -27.67 2.30 -31.36
C PHE A 1122 -28.23 1.62 -32.62
N TRP A 1123 -28.37 0.30 -32.61
CA TRP A 1123 -28.88 -0.45 -33.77
C TRP A 1123 -30.34 -0.12 -34.10
N ILE A 1124 -31.17 0.09 -33.08
CA ILE A 1124 -32.57 0.50 -33.25
C ILE A 1124 -32.63 1.88 -33.92
N ILE A 1125 -31.85 2.84 -33.41
CA ILE A 1125 -31.77 4.20 -33.95
C ILE A 1125 -31.29 4.17 -35.41
N LEU A 1126 -30.21 3.43 -35.69
CA LEU A 1126 -29.62 3.31 -37.02
C LEU A 1126 -30.63 2.72 -38.03
N PHE A 1127 -31.35 1.67 -37.64
CA PHE A 1127 -32.35 1.03 -38.50
C PHE A 1127 -33.56 1.94 -38.77
N LEU A 1128 -34.09 2.60 -37.74
CA LEU A 1128 -35.20 3.55 -37.88
C LEU A 1128 -34.81 4.74 -38.76
N TRP A 1129 -33.59 5.26 -38.59
CA TRP A 1129 -33.09 6.38 -39.38
C TRP A 1129 -32.87 5.99 -40.84
N GLY A 1130 -32.27 4.82 -41.08
CA GLY A 1130 -32.15 4.24 -42.42
C GLY A 1130 -33.51 4.01 -43.10
N PHE A 1131 -34.48 3.44 -42.38
CA PHE A 1131 -35.84 3.23 -42.87
C PHE A 1131 -36.53 4.54 -43.24
N ALA A 1132 -36.44 5.56 -42.38
CA ALA A 1132 -37.01 6.88 -42.63
C ALA A 1132 -36.40 7.54 -43.88
N LYS A 1133 -35.08 7.44 -44.07
CA LYS A 1133 -34.40 7.97 -45.26
C LYS A 1133 -34.76 7.22 -46.54
N VAL A 1134 -34.80 5.88 -46.51
CA VAL A 1134 -35.24 5.09 -47.67
C VAL A 1134 -36.69 5.40 -48.04
N ARG A 1135 -37.56 5.61 -47.04
CA ARG A 1135 -38.94 6.01 -47.26
C ARG A 1135 -39.05 7.42 -47.86
N ALA A 1136 -38.32 8.39 -47.32
CA ALA A 1136 -38.28 9.75 -47.87
C ALA A 1136 -37.79 9.76 -49.33
N ILE A 1137 -36.77 8.95 -49.66
CA ILE A 1137 -36.28 8.81 -51.04
C ILE A 1137 -37.35 8.16 -51.93
N LYS A 1138 -38.08 7.16 -51.45
CA LYS A 1138 -39.18 6.54 -52.21
C LYS A 1138 -40.36 7.48 -52.42
N GLU A 1139 -40.72 8.28 -51.42
CA GLU A 1139 -41.76 9.30 -51.52
C GLU A 1139 -41.35 10.38 -52.53
N ILE A 1140 -40.11 10.88 -52.47
CA ILE A 1140 -39.56 11.82 -53.45
C ILE A 1140 -39.47 11.18 -54.85
N ASN A 1141 -39.04 9.93 -54.98
CA ASN A 1141 -38.97 9.24 -56.28
C ASN A 1141 -40.37 8.98 -56.85
N ALA A 1142 -41.36 8.67 -56.01
CA ALA A 1142 -42.75 8.52 -56.44
C ALA A 1142 -43.34 9.87 -56.88
N GLU A 1143 -43.07 10.96 -56.17
CA GLU A 1143 -43.42 12.32 -56.60
C GLU A 1143 -42.72 12.71 -57.91
N LEU A 1144 -41.45 12.36 -58.07
CA LEU A 1144 -40.69 12.60 -59.31
C LEU A 1144 -41.18 11.74 -60.47
N GLU A 1145 -41.58 10.48 -60.24
CA GLU A 1145 -42.24 9.63 -61.23
C GLU A 1145 -43.63 10.15 -61.59
N GLU A 1146 -44.38 10.69 -60.64
CA GLU A 1146 -45.68 11.30 -60.87
C GLU A 1146 -45.56 12.62 -61.65
N ILE A 1147 -44.54 13.45 -61.36
CA ILE A 1147 -44.18 14.65 -62.13
C ILE A 1147 -43.62 14.28 -63.51
N ALA A 1148 -42.84 13.21 -63.63
CA ALA A 1148 -42.34 12.70 -64.91
C ALA A 1148 -43.49 12.17 -65.77
N HIS A 1149 -44.44 11.43 -65.17
CA HIS A 1149 -45.66 10.98 -65.85
C HIS A 1149 -46.59 12.14 -66.21
N SER A 1150 -46.71 13.18 -65.36
CA SER A 1150 -47.51 14.37 -65.68
C SER A 1150 -46.88 15.20 -66.81
N LYS A 1151 -45.55 15.26 -66.89
CA LYS A 1151 -44.82 15.91 -68.01
C LYS A 1151 -44.76 15.05 -69.28
N CYS A 1152 -44.91 13.73 -69.17
CA CYS A 1152 -44.99 12.81 -70.31
C CYS A 1152 -46.41 12.62 -70.86
N GLN A 1153 -47.47 13.01 -70.13
CA GLN A 1153 -48.84 13.06 -70.68
C GLN A 1153 -49.09 14.25 -71.62
N ASP A 1154 -48.17 15.22 -71.69
CA ASP A 1154 -48.28 16.38 -72.59
C ASP A 1154 -47.46 16.24 -73.89
N LYS A 1155 -46.95 15.05 -74.20
CA LYS A 1155 -46.33 14.78 -75.51
C LYS A 1155 -46.82 13.45 -76.08
N ASP A 1156 -47.66 13.59 -77.11
CA ASP A 1156 -48.08 12.51 -77.98
C ASP A 1156 -46.90 11.64 -78.45
N VAL A 1157 -46.96 10.37 -78.01
CA VAL A 1157 -46.80 9.14 -78.80
C VAL A 1157 -45.70 9.15 -79.88
N TYR A 1158 -44.64 8.39 -79.66
CA TYR A 1158 -44.15 7.39 -80.64
C TYR A 1158 -43.46 6.22 -79.91
N ASP A 1159 -44.09 5.05 -79.99
CA ASP A 1159 -43.59 3.74 -79.57
C ASP A 1159 -42.35 3.34 -80.39
N VAL A 1160 -41.31 2.83 -79.72
CA VAL A 1160 -40.30 1.97 -80.34
C VAL A 1160 -39.94 0.83 -79.38
N GLU A 1161 -40.49 -0.35 -79.65
CA GLU A 1161 -40.04 -1.63 -79.08
C GLU A 1161 -38.60 -1.94 -79.49
N TYR A 1162 -37.78 -2.38 -78.52
CA TYR A 1162 -36.49 -3.01 -78.81
C TYR A 1162 -36.49 -4.48 -78.37
N HIS A 1163 -36.43 -5.35 -79.38
CA HIS A 1163 -35.96 -6.73 -79.25
C HIS A 1163 -34.45 -6.77 -79.52
N GLU A 1164 -33.72 -7.41 -78.61
CA GLU A 1164 -32.28 -7.62 -78.66
C GLU A 1164 -31.92 -8.75 -79.65
N LYS A 1165 -31.03 -8.49 -80.62
CA LYS A 1165 -30.02 -9.46 -81.11
C LYS A 1165 -28.97 -8.88 -82.09
N SER A 1166 -27.71 -8.97 -81.65
CA SER A 1166 -26.51 -9.43 -82.38
C SER A 1166 -26.02 -8.73 -83.67
N LYS A 1167 -24.81 -8.16 -83.52
CA LYS A 1167 -23.66 -8.06 -84.46
C LYS A 1167 -23.76 -7.19 -85.73
N GLY A 1168 -22.85 -6.20 -85.80
CA GLY A 1168 -22.07 -5.89 -87.03
C GLY A 1168 -22.17 -4.46 -87.59
N ASN A 1169 -21.03 -3.77 -87.62
CA ASN A 1169 -20.53 -2.75 -88.56
C ASN A 1169 -21.27 -1.39 -88.81
N ASN A 1170 -20.47 -0.32 -88.63
CA ASN A 1170 -20.39 0.96 -89.36
C ASN A 1170 -21.52 2.02 -89.34
N PHE A 1171 -21.14 3.20 -88.81
CA PHE A 1171 -21.28 4.60 -89.32
C PHE A 1171 -22.62 5.10 -89.93
N GLU A 1172 -23.16 6.23 -89.44
CA GLU A 1172 -22.93 7.64 -89.90
C GLU A 1172 -24.14 8.55 -89.56
N LEU A 1173 -23.87 9.81 -89.21
CA LEU A 1173 -24.85 10.91 -88.96
C LEU A 1173 -25.49 11.42 -90.26
N VAL A 1174 -26.66 12.10 -90.19
CA VAL A 1174 -26.94 13.44 -90.78
C VAL A 1174 -28.45 13.81 -90.93
N SER A 1175 -28.72 15.12 -90.78
CA SER A 1175 -29.84 15.99 -91.26
C SER A 1175 -30.93 16.34 -90.23
N THR A 1176 -31.15 17.57 -89.71
CA THR A 1176 -31.34 18.98 -90.18
C THR A 1176 -32.79 19.43 -90.45
N LEU A 1177 -33.36 20.18 -89.46
CA LEU A 1177 -34.20 21.43 -89.50
C LEU A 1177 -35.56 21.44 -90.27
N PRO A 1178 -36.51 22.44 -90.14
CA PRO A 1178 -36.50 23.78 -89.47
C PRO A 1178 -37.83 24.30 -88.78
N THR A 1179 -37.70 25.40 -88.02
CA THR A 1179 -38.56 26.63 -87.84
C THR A 1179 -40.08 26.55 -87.59
N ASP A 1180 -40.65 27.32 -86.63
CA ASP A 1180 -40.99 28.76 -86.76
C ASP A 1180 -41.68 29.42 -85.52
N ASN A 1181 -41.35 30.70 -85.32
CA ASN A 1181 -42.12 31.87 -84.85
C ASN A 1181 -42.74 32.03 -83.44
N ASN A 1182 -42.17 33.03 -82.74
CA ASN A 1182 -42.78 34.23 -82.13
C ASN A 1182 -44.07 34.10 -81.29
N ASP A 1183 -43.95 34.39 -79.98
CA ASP A 1183 -44.44 35.68 -79.46
C ASP A 1183 -43.88 36.03 -78.08
N ASN A 1184 -43.56 37.32 -77.93
CA ASN A 1184 -43.08 37.96 -76.72
C ASN A 1184 -44.20 38.12 -75.68
N ILE A 1185 -43.93 37.76 -74.41
CA ILE A 1185 -44.50 38.48 -73.26
C ILE A 1185 -43.38 38.82 -72.28
N VAL A 1186 -43.45 40.07 -71.81
CA VAL A 1186 -42.42 40.92 -71.21
C VAL A 1186 -42.83 41.24 -69.77
N ILE A 1187 -41.90 41.03 -68.83
CA ILE A 1187 -41.62 41.80 -67.58
C ILE A 1187 -42.64 41.76 -66.42
N SER A 1188 -42.21 41.32 -65.22
CA SER A 1188 -41.88 42.26 -64.13
C SER A 1188 -41.10 41.67 -62.96
N SER A 1189 -40.13 42.46 -62.53
CA SER A 1189 -39.22 42.38 -61.38
C SER A 1189 -39.89 42.41 -60.00
N GLY A 1190 -39.19 41.84 -59.01
CA GLY A 1190 -39.35 42.10 -57.57
C GLY A 1190 -38.85 40.89 -56.78
N GLU A 1191 -37.59 40.82 -56.38
CA GLU A 1191 -36.97 41.39 -55.17
C GLU A 1191 -36.69 40.26 -54.15
N GLN A 1192 -35.64 40.48 -53.37
CA GLN A 1192 -34.94 39.53 -52.50
C GLN A 1192 -35.78 39.05 -51.32
N GLU A 1193 -35.54 37.82 -50.88
CA GLU A 1193 -35.17 37.43 -49.50
C GLU A 1193 -35.05 35.89 -49.48
N GLU A 1194 -33.83 35.38 -49.33
CA GLU A 1194 -33.28 34.88 -48.08
C GLU A 1194 -33.81 33.52 -47.62
N SER A 1195 -32.86 32.60 -47.52
CA SER A 1195 -32.76 31.53 -46.54
C SER A 1195 -33.24 30.12 -46.92
N LYS A 1196 -32.24 29.24 -46.81
CA LYS A 1196 -32.26 27.83 -46.39
C LYS A 1196 -32.57 26.76 -47.44
N GLU A 1197 -31.46 26.24 -47.96
CA GLU A 1197 -31.09 24.82 -48.05
C GLU A 1197 -32.17 23.79 -47.67
N TYR A 1198 -32.37 22.86 -48.59
CA TYR A 1198 -32.45 21.42 -48.30
C TYR A 1198 -31.57 20.66 -49.29
#